data_AF-A0A7J7L6X1-F1
#
_entry.id   AF-A0A7J7L6X1-F1
#
_cell.length_a   1.000
_cell.length_b   1.000
_cell.length_c   1.000
_cell.angle_alpha   90.00
_cell.angle_beta   90.00
_cell.angle_gamma   90.00
#
_symmetry.space_group_name_H-M   'P 1'
#
loop_
_entity.id
_entity.type
_entity.pdbx_description
1 polymer ?
#
loop_
_entity_poly.entity_id
_entity_poly.type
_entity_poly.pdbx_seq_one_letter_code
_entity_poly.pdbx_strand_id
1 'polypeptide(L)'
;MSAQSEGNYAEALQNYYEAMRLEIDPYDRSYILYNIGLIHTSNGEHTKALEYYFRALERNPFLPQAFNNMAVICHYAIRQGDPEIAEAWFDQAAEYWKQAIALTPDFLTFRGGLDPVTGGLWLTDTAHHHLAIAILFLIAGHMYRTNWGIGHSLKDILESHKGPFTGQGHKGLYEILTTSWHAQLALNLAMLGSLTIVVAHHMYSMPPYPYLATDYGTQLSLFTHHMWIGGFLIVGAAAHAAIFMVRDYDPTTRYNDLLDRVLRHRDAIISHLNWACIFLGFHSFGLYIHNDTMSALGRPQDMFSDTAIQLQPVFAQWIQNTHALAPGATAPGATASTSLTWGGGGLVAVGGKVALLPIPLGTADFLVHHIHAFTIHVTVLILLKGVLFARSSRLIPDKANLGFRFPCDGPGRGGTCQVSAWDHVFLGLFWMYNSISVVIFHFSWKMQSDVWGSINDQGVVTHITGGNFAQSSITINGWLRDFLWAQASQVIQSYGSSLSAYGLFFLGAHFVWAFSLMFLFSGRGYWQELIESIVWAHNKLKVAPATQPRALSIVQGRAVGVTHYLLGGIATTWAFFLARIIALGKETLSHGYRTFTCKTYCSCNLGSSFGQPAVEAFTRGGALGPVNIAYSGVYQWWYTIGLRTNEDLYTGALFLLFLSAISLIAGWLHLQPKWKPSVSWFKNAESRLNHHLSGLFGVSSLAWTGHLVHVAIPGSRGEYVRWNNFLDVLPHPQGLGPLFTAIAFIFLIAGHMYRTNFGIGHSMKDLLEAHMPPGGRLGRGHKGLYDTINNSIHFQLGLALASLGVITSLVAQHMYSLPAYAFIAQDFTTQAALYTHHQYIAGFIMTGAFAHGAIFFIRDYNPEQNEDNVLARMLEHKEAIKSHLSWVSLFLGFHTLGLYVHNDVMLAFGTPEKQILIEPIFAQWIQSAHGKTSYGFDVLLSSTNGPAFNAGRSVWLPGWLNAINENSNSLFLTIGPGDFLVHHAIALGLHTTTLILVKGALDARGSKLMPDKKDFGYSFPCDGPGRGGTCDISAWDAFYLAVFWMLNTIGWVTFYWHWKHITLWQGNVSQFNESSTYLMGWLRDYLWLNSSQLINGYNPFGMNSLSVWAWMFLFGHLVWATGFMFLISWRGYWQELIETLAWAHERTPLANLIRWRDKPVALSIVQARLVGLAHFSVGYIFTYAAFLIASTSGKFG
;
A
#
# COMPACT_ATOMS: atom_id res chain seq x y z
N MET A 1 23.95 30.59 26.53
CA MET A 1 23.57 29.17 26.76
C MET A 1 24.61 28.40 27.58
N SER A 2 25.78 27.97 27.07
CA SER A 2 26.72 27.11 27.84
C SER A 2 27.04 27.63 29.26
N ALA A 3 27.53 28.88 29.37
CA ALA A 3 27.78 29.55 30.65
C ALA A 3 26.54 29.65 31.58
N GLN A 4 25.31 29.58 31.05
CA GLN A 4 24.09 29.56 31.87
C GLN A 4 23.82 28.17 32.46
N SER A 5 24.03 27.10 31.67
CA SER A 5 23.95 25.71 32.16
C SER A 5 25.07 25.34 33.12
N GLU A 6 26.22 26.02 33.02
CA GLU A 6 27.37 25.86 33.93
C GLU A 6 27.25 26.70 35.22
N GLY A 7 26.22 27.54 35.34
CA GLY A 7 26.02 28.44 36.51
C GLY A 7 26.87 29.73 36.48
N ASN A 8 27.66 29.95 35.43
CA ASN A 8 28.48 31.16 35.19
C ASN A 8 27.60 32.35 34.77
N TYR A 9 26.64 32.74 35.61
CA TYR A 9 25.58 33.70 35.29
C TYR A 9 26.06 35.10 34.87
N ALA A 10 27.20 35.57 35.39
CA ALA A 10 27.78 36.85 34.98
C ALA A 10 28.25 36.85 33.52
N GLU A 11 28.95 35.78 33.11
CA GLU A 11 29.37 35.57 31.72
C GLU A 11 28.15 35.32 30.81
N ALA A 12 27.16 34.56 31.28
CA ALA A 12 25.93 34.32 30.54
C ALA A 12 25.16 35.63 30.26
N LEU A 13 25.06 36.53 31.25
CA LEU A 13 24.47 37.87 31.06
C LEU A 13 25.26 38.70 30.05
N GLN A 14 26.59 38.76 30.15
CA GLN A 14 27.42 39.50 29.20
C GLN A 14 27.22 39.00 27.75
N ASN A 15 27.16 37.69 27.56
CA ASN A 15 26.87 37.08 26.26
C ASN A 15 25.46 37.41 25.74
N TYR A 16 24.43 37.41 26.60
CA TYR A 16 23.08 37.78 26.18
C TYR A 16 22.90 39.28 25.91
N TYR A 17 23.64 40.16 26.60
CA TYR A 17 23.64 41.59 26.28
C TYR A 17 24.30 41.88 24.92
N GLU A 18 25.38 41.18 24.57
CA GLU A 18 25.98 41.30 23.23
C GLU A 18 25.08 40.65 22.15
N ALA A 19 24.45 39.52 22.44
CA ALA A 19 23.43 38.94 21.56
C ALA A 19 22.25 39.90 21.31
N MET A 20 21.78 40.62 22.33
CA MET A 20 20.75 41.67 22.20
C MET A 20 21.17 42.81 21.26
N ARG A 21 22.46 43.12 21.23
CA ARG A 21 23.06 44.19 20.41
C ARG A 21 23.25 43.78 18.95
N LEU A 22 23.49 42.48 18.71
CA LEU A 22 23.70 41.90 17.38
C LEU A 22 22.40 41.45 16.71
N GLU A 23 21.50 40.83 17.46
CA GLU A 23 20.19 40.42 16.95
C GLU A 23 19.33 41.65 16.65
N ILE A 24 18.53 41.59 15.58
CA ILE A 24 17.66 42.66 15.08
C ILE A 24 16.20 42.25 15.19
N ASP A 25 15.88 40.96 15.00
CA ASP A 25 14.50 40.47 14.94
C ASP A 25 13.75 40.63 16.28
N PRO A 26 12.50 41.15 16.30
CA PRO A 26 11.74 41.32 17.53
C PRO A 26 11.38 40.01 18.25
N TYR A 27 11.11 38.94 17.51
CA TYR A 27 10.69 37.64 18.03
C TYR A 27 11.88 36.92 18.66
N ASP A 28 13.03 36.85 17.99
CA ASP A 28 14.24 36.25 18.58
C ASP A 28 14.75 37.08 19.78
N ARG A 29 14.68 38.41 19.71
CA ARG A 29 14.93 39.29 20.88
C ARG A 29 14.02 39.00 22.07
N SER A 30 12.78 38.54 21.86
CA SER A 30 11.89 38.16 22.96
C SER A 30 12.45 36.98 23.76
N TYR A 31 13.03 35.98 23.10
CA TYR A 31 13.68 34.84 23.76
C TYR A 31 14.98 35.24 24.45
N ILE A 32 15.76 36.18 23.90
CA ILE A 32 16.96 36.69 24.58
C ILE A 32 16.55 37.46 25.86
N LEU A 33 15.50 38.29 25.82
CA LEU A 33 14.97 39.00 27.00
C LEU A 33 14.44 38.01 28.05
N TYR A 34 13.69 36.99 27.64
CA TYR A 34 13.22 35.91 28.52
C TYR A 34 14.37 35.16 29.19
N ASN A 35 15.46 34.85 28.46
CA ASN A 35 16.64 34.18 29.01
C ASN A 35 17.45 35.06 29.98
N ILE A 36 17.48 36.38 29.77
CA ILE A 36 18.00 37.35 30.75
C ILE A 36 17.12 37.36 32.02
N GLY A 37 15.79 37.37 31.86
CA GLY A 37 14.84 37.26 32.96
C GLY A 37 15.00 35.97 33.79
N LEU A 38 15.27 34.84 33.14
CA LEU A 38 15.62 33.57 33.82
C LEU A 38 16.86 33.70 34.70
N ILE A 39 17.94 34.34 34.21
CA ILE A 39 19.15 34.51 35.03
C ILE A 39 18.90 35.43 36.23
N HIS A 40 18.19 36.54 36.04
CA HIS A 40 17.80 37.40 37.17
C HIS A 40 16.89 36.66 38.16
N THR A 41 16.05 35.73 37.72
CA THR A 41 15.25 34.85 38.59
C THR A 41 16.15 33.92 39.42
N SER A 42 17.11 33.24 38.79
CA SER A 42 18.08 32.36 39.47
C SER A 42 18.97 33.10 40.47
N ASN A 43 19.27 34.38 40.22
CA ASN A 43 20.03 35.24 41.12
C ASN A 43 19.18 35.86 42.26
N GLY A 44 17.87 35.59 42.33
CA GLY A 44 16.95 36.20 43.31
C GLY A 44 16.60 37.67 43.02
N GLU A 45 17.01 38.21 41.88
CA GLU A 45 16.73 39.60 41.47
C GLU A 45 15.33 39.74 40.83
N HIS A 46 14.31 39.24 41.55
CA HIS A 46 12.95 39.03 41.05
C HIS A 46 12.32 40.25 40.37
N THR A 47 12.55 41.46 40.88
CA THR A 47 12.02 42.71 40.28
C THR A 47 12.57 42.96 38.87
N LYS A 48 13.87 42.71 38.63
CA LYS A 48 14.48 42.81 37.29
C LYS A 48 14.00 41.68 36.39
N ALA A 49 13.82 40.48 36.94
CA ALA A 49 13.30 39.35 36.18
C ALA A 49 11.90 39.63 35.62
N LEU A 50 11.00 40.20 36.44
CA LEU A 50 9.67 40.64 35.98
C LEU A 50 9.77 41.69 34.86
N GLU A 51 10.63 42.70 35.00
CA GLU A 51 10.85 43.70 33.93
C GLU A 51 11.28 43.07 32.60
N TYR A 52 12.23 42.12 32.65
CA TYR A 52 12.70 41.41 31.46
C TYR A 52 11.65 40.46 30.87
N TYR A 53 10.81 39.82 31.68
CA TYR A 53 9.68 39.02 31.19
C TYR A 53 8.58 39.89 30.56
N PHE A 54 8.23 41.03 31.16
CA PHE A 54 7.33 42.01 30.53
C PHE A 54 7.88 42.47 29.17
N ARG A 55 9.17 42.84 29.11
CA ARG A 55 9.82 43.27 27.86
C ARG A 55 9.92 42.14 26.83
N ALA A 56 9.95 40.88 27.22
CA ALA A 56 9.79 39.76 26.29
C ALA A 56 8.36 39.71 25.73
N LEU A 57 7.35 39.80 26.60
CA LEU A 57 5.93 39.76 26.24
C LEU A 57 5.47 40.96 25.38
N GLU A 58 6.05 42.15 25.56
CA GLU A 58 5.86 43.31 24.67
C GLU A 58 6.19 42.99 23.19
N ARG A 59 7.12 42.06 22.96
CA ARG A 59 7.65 41.71 21.62
C ARG A 59 7.07 40.40 21.09
N ASN A 60 6.69 39.50 21.99
CA ASN A 60 6.01 38.24 21.67
C ASN A 60 5.00 37.92 22.78
N PRO A 61 3.71 38.30 22.61
CA PRO A 61 2.64 37.97 23.56
C PRO A 61 2.36 36.47 23.70
N PHE A 62 2.89 35.62 22.81
CA PHE A 62 2.66 34.18 22.77
C PHE A 62 3.77 33.38 23.49
N LEU A 63 4.34 33.95 24.57
CA LEU A 63 5.37 33.36 25.43
C LEU A 63 4.76 32.83 26.76
N PRO A 64 4.08 31.66 26.77
CA PRO A 64 3.49 31.10 27.98
C PRO A 64 4.51 30.81 29.08
N GLN A 65 5.77 30.56 28.72
CA GLN A 65 6.87 30.37 29.66
C GLN A 65 7.17 31.65 30.46
N ALA A 66 7.05 32.83 29.84
CA ALA A 66 7.23 34.11 30.52
C ALA A 66 6.11 34.34 31.56
N PHE A 67 4.85 34.17 31.15
CA PHE A 67 3.70 34.24 32.06
C PHE A 67 3.81 33.27 33.23
N ASN A 68 4.18 32.01 33.00
CA ASN A 68 4.36 31.02 34.06
C ASN A 68 5.47 31.43 35.05
N ASN A 69 6.61 31.94 34.56
CA ASN A 69 7.70 32.36 35.45
C ASN A 69 7.35 33.63 36.23
N MET A 70 6.58 34.56 35.64
CA MET A 70 6.03 35.72 36.35
C MET A 70 5.06 35.28 37.46
N ALA A 71 4.18 34.31 37.18
CA ALA A 71 3.27 33.73 38.18
C ALA A 71 4.03 33.06 39.34
N VAL A 72 5.11 32.32 39.03
CA VAL A 72 5.98 31.70 40.05
C VAL A 72 6.69 32.76 40.91
N ILE A 73 7.13 33.89 40.33
CA ILE A 73 7.70 35.00 41.10
C ILE A 73 6.65 35.64 42.02
N CYS A 74 5.44 35.91 41.53
CA CYS A 74 4.33 36.41 42.35
C CYS A 74 4.01 35.43 43.49
N HIS A 75 3.94 34.13 43.21
CA HIS A 75 3.72 33.11 44.25
C HIS A 75 4.87 32.99 45.26
N TYR A 76 6.12 33.27 44.86
CA TYR A 76 7.25 33.33 45.78
C TYR A 76 7.17 34.55 46.71
N ALA A 77 6.75 35.71 46.20
CA ALA A 77 6.56 36.92 47.02
C ALA A 77 5.51 36.72 48.14
N ILE A 78 4.45 35.94 47.87
CA ILE A 78 3.42 35.56 48.87
C ILE A 78 4.02 34.85 50.09
N ARG A 79 5.13 34.11 49.93
CA ARG A 79 5.81 33.44 51.06
C ARG A 79 6.69 34.36 51.90
N GLN A 80 6.85 35.63 51.54
CA GLN A 80 7.68 36.60 52.25
C GLN A 80 6.97 37.93 52.59
N GLY A 81 5.70 38.09 52.19
CA GLY A 81 4.93 39.33 52.35
C GLY A 81 3.97 39.36 53.54
N ASP A 82 3.46 40.56 53.84
CA ASP A 82 2.39 40.79 54.81
C ASP A 82 1.05 40.19 54.32
N PRO A 83 0.18 39.64 55.20
CA PRO A 83 -1.06 38.98 54.77
C PRO A 83 -2.02 39.87 53.97
N GLU A 84 -2.06 41.18 54.24
CA GLU A 84 -2.92 42.14 53.52
C GLU A 84 -2.50 42.36 52.05
N ILE A 85 -1.26 42.03 51.69
CA ILE A 85 -0.72 42.18 50.33
C ILE A 85 -0.67 40.81 49.61
N ALA A 86 -0.69 39.71 50.36
CA ALA A 86 -0.63 38.35 49.84
C ALA A 86 -1.80 37.99 48.90
N GLU A 87 -3.00 38.52 49.16
CA GLU A 87 -4.21 38.27 48.35
C GLU A 87 -4.06 38.85 46.92
N ALA A 88 -3.59 40.10 46.80
CA ALA A 88 -3.36 40.74 45.51
C ALA A 88 -2.29 40.03 44.66
N TRP A 89 -1.22 39.52 45.29
CA TRP A 89 -0.22 38.70 44.60
C TRP A 89 -0.75 37.30 44.22
N PHE A 90 -1.69 36.74 44.99
CA PHE A 90 -2.37 35.49 44.65
C PHE A 90 -3.23 35.66 43.38
N ASP A 91 -4.04 36.71 43.32
CA ASP A 91 -4.85 37.03 42.14
C ASP A 91 -3.98 37.29 40.91
N GLN A 92 -2.89 38.05 41.05
CA GLN A 92 -1.97 38.33 39.94
C GLN A 92 -1.23 37.06 39.46
N ALA A 93 -0.81 36.18 40.38
CA ALA A 93 -0.23 34.88 40.01
C ALA A 93 -1.25 33.99 39.29
N ALA A 94 -2.49 33.93 39.80
CA ALA A 94 -3.58 33.17 39.18
C ALA A 94 -3.92 33.69 37.77
N GLU A 95 -3.90 35.01 37.55
CA GLU A 95 -4.18 35.62 36.25
C GLU A 95 -3.06 35.34 35.23
N TYR A 96 -1.79 35.42 35.62
CA TYR A 96 -0.68 35.00 34.75
C TYR A 96 -0.71 33.48 34.46
N TRP A 97 -1.08 32.63 35.41
CA TRP A 97 -1.27 31.20 35.14
C TRP A 97 -2.45 30.94 34.18
N LYS A 98 -3.59 31.63 34.33
CA LYS A 98 -4.70 31.57 33.35
C LYS A 98 -4.22 31.93 31.94
N GLN A 99 -3.42 32.98 31.81
CA GLN A 99 -2.88 33.44 30.52
C GLN A 99 -1.87 32.44 29.92
N ALA A 100 -1.00 31.84 30.73
CA ALA A 100 -0.12 30.75 30.30
C ALA A 100 -0.88 29.50 29.82
N ILE A 101 -1.93 29.11 30.55
CA ILE A 101 -2.78 27.95 30.23
C ILE A 101 -3.58 28.19 28.94
N ALA A 102 -4.18 29.38 28.78
CA ALA A 102 -4.91 29.77 27.56
C ALA A 102 -4.02 29.71 26.30
N LEU A 103 -2.71 29.88 26.45
CA LEU A 103 -1.71 29.80 25.39
C LEU A 103 -1.12 28.38 25.15
N THR A 104 -1.46 27.37 25.97
CA THR A 104 -0.82 26.02 25.89
C THR A 104 -1.79 24.82 25.95
N PRO A 105 -2.83 24.74 25.11
CA PRO A 105 -4.05 24.03 25.51
C PRO A 105 -3.96 22.52 25.77
N ASP A 106 -3.65 21.69 24.76
CA ASP A 106 -4.30 20.36 24.69
C ASP A 106 -3.42 19.18 24.24
N PHE A 107 -3.10 18.23 25.13
CA PHE A 107 -2.75 16.85 24.69
C PHE A 107 -3.96 15.97 24.84
N LEU A 108 -4.22 15.07 23.88
CA LEU A 108 -5.22 14.01 24.01
C LEU A 108 -6.63 14.50 24.41
N THR A 109 -6.97 15.79 24.32
CA THR A 109 -8.38 16.18 24.32
C THR A 109 -9.00 15.77 22.99
N PHE A 110 -10.23 15.30 23.02
CA PHE A 110 -11.07 15.29 21.83
C PHE A 110 -11.71 16.67 21.68
N ARG A 111 -11.11 17.55 20.86
CA ARG A 111 -11.62 18.90 20.61
C ARG A 111 -12.93 18.87 19.82
N GLY A 112 -13.02 17.98 18.84
CA GLY A 112 -14.03 18.02 17.80
C GLY A 112 -13.74 19.10 16.74
N GLY A 113 -14.60 19.16 15.73
CA GLY A 113 -14.43 20.04 14.58
C GLY A 113 -13.15 19.72 13.80
N LEU A 114 -12.50 20.76 13.28
CA LEU A 114 -11.23 20.69 12.57
C LEU A 114 -10.28 21.78 13.05
N ASP A 115 -8.99 21.53 12.86
CA ASP A 115 -7.92 22.53 12.95
C ASP A 115 -8.17 23.65 11.91
N PRO A 116 -8.28 24.93 12.31
CA PRO A 116 -8.52 26.05 11.39
C PRO A 116 -7.27 26.47 10.61
N VAL A 117 -6.09 25.95 10.94
CA VAL A 117 -4.84 26.21 10.21
C VAL A 117 -4.59 25.13 9.15
N THR A 118 -4.93 23.87 9.43
CA THR A 118 -4.70 22.76 8.49
C THR A 118 -5.96 22.21 7.83
N GLY A 119 -7.15 22.37 8.40
CA GLY A 119 -8.37 21.76 7.87
C GLY A 119 -8.34 20.24 7.94
N GLY A 120 -7.63 19.68 8.92
CA GLY A 120 -7.71 18.28 9.32
C GLY A 120 -8.31 18.12 10.71
N LEU A 121 -8.60 16.90 11.12
CA LEU A 121 -8.76 16.56 12.54
C LEU A 121 -7.48 16.96 13.26
N TRP A 122 -7.63 17.49 14.47
CA TRP A 122 -6.49 17.76 15.35
C TRP A 122 -5.65 16.49 15.52
N LEU A 123 -4.32 16.63 15.56
CA LEU A 123 -3.43 15.51 15.85
C LEU A 123 -3.74 14.85 17.20
N THR A 124 -4.30 15.63 18.15
CA THR A 124 -4.87 15.14 19.42
C THR A 124 -6.05 14.20 19.18
N ASP A 125 -7.03 14.60 18.38
CA ASP A 125 -8.26 13.87 18.09
C ASP A 125 -7.97 12.62 17.25
N THR A 126 -7.00 12.71 16.33
CA THR A 126 -6.50 11.56 15.55
C THR A 126 -5.75 10.57 16.44
N ALA A 127 -4.93 11.03 17.40
CA ALA A 127 -4.33 10.15 18.40
C ALA A 127 -5.39 9.50 19.29
N HIS A 128 -6.39 10.28 19.74
CA HIS A 128 -7.53 9.79 20.52
C HIS A 128 -8.37 8.76 19.76
N HIS A 129 -8.52 8.91 18.44
CA HIS A 129 -9.20 7.91 17.59
C HIS A 129 -8.39 6.62 17.44
N HIS A 130 -7.07 6.68 17.19
CA HIS A 130 -6.25 5.47 17.11
C HIS A 130 -6.26 4.69 18.43
N LEU A 131 -6.24 5.42 19.54
CA LEU A 131 -6.37 4.93 20.90
C LEU A 131 -7.74 4.30 21.16
N ALA A 132 -8.84 4.97 20.81
CA ALA A 132 -10.21 4.46 20.93
C ALA A 132 -10.47 3.23 20.04
N ILE A 133 -9.92 3.21 18.81
CA ILE A 133 -9.98 2.07 17.90
C ILE A 133 -9.21 0.87 18.46
N ALA A 134 -8.04 1.09 19.06
CA ALA A 134 -7.33 0.04 19.77
C ALA A 134 -8.17 -0.55 20.90
N ILE A 135 -8.79 0.28 21.75
CA ILE A 135 -9.70 -0.17 22.82
C ILE A 135 -10.89 -0.94 22.25
N LEU A 136 -11.52 -0.46 21.18
CA LEU A 136 -12.63 -1.14 20.53
C LEU A 136 -12.26 -2.55 20.05
N PHE A 137 -11.10 -2.72 19.42
CA PHE A 137 -10.61 -4.06 19.04
C PHE A 137 -10.25 -4.91 20.26
N LEU A 138 -9.74 -4.31 21.34
CA LEU A 138 -9.40 -5.01 22.59
C LEU A 138 -10.65 -5.47 23.36
N ILE A 139 -11.76 -4.73 23.30
CA ILE A 139 -13.07 -5.12 23.85
C ILE A 139 -13.74 -6.15 22.94
N ALA A 140 -13.76 -5.94 21.62
CA ALA A 140 -14.35 -6.88 20.66
C ALA A 140 -13.70 -8.28 20.72
N GLY A 141 -12.38 -8.34 21.00
CA GLY A 141 -11.65 -9.58 21.28
C GLY A 141 -12.08 -10.32 22.56
N HIS A 142 -12.73 -9.63 23.51
CA HIS A 142 -13.25 -10.19 24.77
C HIS A 142 -14.76 -10.46 24.78
N MET A 143 -15.54 -9.89 23.85
CA MET A 143 -16.97 -10.21 23.72
C MET A 143 -17.20 -11.70 23.47
N TYR A 144 -16.25 -12.35 22.80
CA TYR A 144 -16.25 -13.79 22.57
C TYR A 144 -15.46 -14.53 23.65
N ARG A 145 -15.92 -15.73 24.02
CA ARG A 145 -15.45 -16.50 25.18
C ARG A 145 -13.97 -16.82 25.11
N THR A 146 -13.18 -15.99 25.79
CA THR A 146 -11.82 -16.34 26.18
C THR A 146 -11.87 -17.27 27.39
N ASN A 147 -10.76 -17.92 27.70
CA ASN A 147 -10.76 -19.02 28.67
C ASN A 147 -10.68 -18.55 30.14
N TRP A 148 -10.86 -17.25 30.41
CA TRP A 148 -11.17 -16.71 31.74
C TRP A 148 -12.60 -17.04 32.20
N GLY A 149 -13.39 -17.73 31.37
CA GLY A 149 -14.82 -18.00 31.60
C GLY A 149 -15.74 -16.83 31.21
N ILE A 150 -15.15 -15.65 30.97
CA ILE A 150 -15.82 -14.40 30.60
C ILE A 150 -15.91 -14.30 29.06
N GLY A 151 -17.03 -13.76 28.57
CA GLY A 151 -17.34 -13.65 27.14
C GLY A 151 -18.19 -14.82 26.61
N HIS A 152 -18.81 -14.63 25.45
CA HIS A 152 -19.81 -15.55 24.89
C HIS A 152 -19.19 -16.45 23.81
N SER A 153 -19.37 -17.77 23.87
CA SER A 153 -18.83 -18.65 22.81
C SER A 153 -19.62 -18.38 21.54
N LEU A 154 -18.97 -18.06 20.42
CA LEU A 154 -19.67 -17.77 19.17
C LEU A 154 -20.53 -18.96 18.72
N LYS A 155 -20.06 -20.20 18.97
CA LYS A 155 -20.87 -21.40 18.77
C LYS A 155 -22.09 -21.39 19.70
N ASP A 156 -21.91 -21.14 21.00
CA ASP A 156 -22.98 -21.15 21.99
C ASP A 156 -24.01 -20.04 21.72
N ILE A 157 -23.60 -18.86 21.21
CA ILE A 157 -24.51 -17.78 20.76
C ILE A 157 -25.38 -18.27 19.60
N LEU A 158 -24.74 -18.79 18.54
CA LEU A 158 -25.45 -19.25 17.34
C LEU A 158 -26.35 -20.47 17.64
N GLU A 159 -25.92 -21.35 18.53
CA GLU A 159 -26.69 -22.49 19.01
C GLU A 159 -27.77 -22.13 20.05
N SER A 160 -27.65 -21.04 20.79
CA SER A 160 -28.67 -20.62 21.78
C SER A 160 -29.79 -19.77 21.17
N HIS A 161 -29.65 -19.30 19.93
CA HIS A 161 -30.70 -18.57 19.19
C HIS A 161 -31.89 -19.45 18.73
N LYS A 162 -32.28 -20.42 19.56
CA LYS A 162 -33.41 -21.37 19.38
C LYS A 162 -34.65 -20.86 20.12
N GLY A 163 -35.84 -21.20 19.63
CA GLY A 163 -37.10 -20.70 20.19
C GLY A 163 -38.31 -21.05 19.30
N PRO A 164 -39.53 -20.78 19.75
CA PRO A 164 -40.76 -21.21 19.07
C PRO A 164 -40.88 -20.66 17.63
N PHE A 165 -40.35 -19.46 17.38
CA PHE A 165 -40.31 -18.85 16.04
C PHE A 165 -38.98 -19.08 15.29
N THR A 166 -37.92 -19.54 15.96
CA THR A 166 -36.57 -19.69 15.36
C THR A 166 -36.12 -21.13 15.14
N GLY A 167 -36.90 -22.15 15.53
CA GLY A 167 -36.61 -23.56 15.21
C GLY A 167 -35.28 -24.03 15.79
N GLN A 168 -34.38 -24.61 14.95
CA GLN A 168 -33.01 -24.95 15.39
C GLN A 168 -32.07 -23.73 15.48
N GLY A 169 -32.56 -22.50 15.28
CA GLY A 169 -31.78 -21.27 15.44
C GLY A 169 -30.70 -21.12 14.38
N HIS A 170 -29.50 -20.73 14.78
CA HIS A 170 -28.30 -20.70 13.91
C HIS A 170 -27.39 -21.91 14.16
N LYS A 171 -27.92 -23.01 14.72
CA LYS A 171 -27.21 -24.29 14.87
C LYS A 171 -26.60 -24.72 13.53
N GLY A 172 -25.33 -25.12 13.55
CA GLY A 172 -24.61 -25.50 12.33
C GLY A 172 -23.97 -24.33 11.56
N LEU A 173 -24.31 -23.07 11.85
CA LEU A 173 -23.74 -21.92 11.16
C LEU A 173 -22.25 -21.71 11.54
N TYR A 174 -21.89 -21.99 12.79
CA TYR A 174 -20.49 -21.96 13.24
C TYR A 174 -19.62 -22.95 12.45
N GLU A 175 -20.12 -24.17 12.22
CA GLU A 175 -19.47 -25.21 11.42
C GLU A 175 -19.33 -24.76 9.96
N ILE A 176 -20.35 -24.12 9.39
CA ILE A 176 -20.29 -23.57 8.02
C ILE A 176 -19.22 -22.48 7.89
N LEU A 177 -19.15 -21.56 8.85
CA LEU A 177 -18.16 -20.48 8.88
C LEU A 177 -16.74 -20.96 9.24
N THR A 178 -16.56 -22.16 9.77
CA THR A 178 -15.23 -22.74 10.03
C THR A 178 -14.76 -23.72 8.95
N THR A 179 -15.66 -24.32 8.16
CA THR A 179 -15.32 -25.34 7.14
C THR A 179 -15.34 -24.85 5.68
N SER A 180 -16.01 -23.74 5.35
CA SER A 180 -16.00 -23.18 3.98
C SER A 180 -15.22 -21.87 3.88
N TRP A 181 -14.11 -21.92 3.14
CA TRP A 181 -13.41 -20.72 2.64
C TRP A 181 -14.33 -19.76 1.88
N HIS A 182 -15.37 -20.25 1.19
CA HIS A 182 -16.25 -19.38 0.42
C HIS A 182 -17.35 -18.75 1.26
N ALA A 183 -17.79 -19.38 2.35
CA ALA A 183 -18.61 -18.72 3.36
C ALA A 183 -17.81 -17.65 4.12
N GLN A 184 -16.58 -17.97 4.55
CA GLN A 184 -15.66 -17.00 5.17
C GLN A 184 -15.35 -15.82 4.23
N LEU A 185 -14.92 -16.10 3.00
CA LEU A 185 -14.58 -15.07 2.03
C LEU A 185 -15.81 -14.23 1.65
N ALA A 186 -17.00 -14.83 1.55
CA ALA A 186 -18.22 -14.07 1.34
C ALA A 186 -18.48 -13.06 2.47
N LEU A 187 -18.42 -13.49 3.74
CA LEU A 187 -18.58 -12.55 4.86
C LEU A 187 -17.46 -11.52 4.92
N ASN A 188 -16.20 -11.91 4.72
CA ASN A 188 -15.05 -11.01 4.78
C ASN A 188 -15.10 -9.95 3.68
N LEU A 189 -15.49 -10.32 2.46
CA LEU A 189 -15.71 -9.36 1.36
C LEU A 189 -16.92 -8.45 1.64
N ALA A 190 -18.01 -8.97 2.22
CA ALA A 190 -19.16 -8.14 2.58
C ALA A 190 -18.82 -7.14 3.70
N MET A 191 -18.09 -7.59 4.73
CA MET A 191 -17.64 -6.74 5.85
C MET A 191 -16.63 -5.69 5.40
N LEU A 192 -15.61 -6.07 4.62
CA LEU A 192 -14.63 -5.14 4.08
C LEU A 192 -15.28 -4.16 3.08
N GLY A 193 -16.22 -4.64 2.26
CA GLY A 193 -17.02 -3.82 1.35
C GLY A 193 -17.89 -2.79 2.08
N SER A 194 -18.53 -3.21 3.18
CA SER A 194 -19.32 -2.30 4.03
C SER A 194 -18.44 -1.33 4.81
N LEU A 195 -17.32 -1.81 5.37
CA LEU A 195 -16.35 -0.99 6.10
C LEU A 195 -15.77 0.10 5.19
N THR A 196 -15.40 -0.25 3.97
CA THR A 196 -14.87 0.74 3.03
C THR A 196 -15.95 1.77 2.71
N ILE A 197 -17.21 1.39 2.42
CA ILE A 197 -18.37 2.31 2.27
C ILE A 197 -18.58 3.25 3.49
N VAL A 198 -18.41 2.75 4.72
CA VAL A 198 -18.55 3.56 5.94
C VAL A 198 -17.39 4.54 6.12
N VAL A 199 -16.16 4.04 5.99
CA VAL A 199 -14.93 4.85 5.96
C VAL A 199 -15.08 5.97 4.94
N ALA A 200 -15.73 5.69 3.81
CA ALA A 200 -16.02 6.67 2.78
C ALA A 200 -16.77 7.92 3.26
N HIS A 201 -17.90 7.70 3.92
CA HIS A 201 -18.73 8.78 4.47
C HIS A 201 -18.02 9.47 5.63
N HIS A 202 -17.34 8.71 6.49
CA HIS A 202 -16.62 9.24 7.65
C HIS A 202 -15.50 10.19 7.26
N MET A 203 -14.73 9.85 6.24
CA MET A 203 -13.55 10.63 5.87
C MET A 203 -13.91 12.03 5.39
N TYR A 204 -15.03 12.21 4.68
CA TYR A 204 -15.59 13.55 4.45
C TYR A 204 -15.94 14.26 5.76
N SER A 205 -16.75 13.62 6.62
CA SER A 205 -17.24 14.26 7.83
C SER A 205 -16.11 14.63 8.82
N MET A 206 -15.04 13.84 8.87
CA MET A 206 -13.96 13.93 9.85
C MET A 206 -12.59 13.76 9.15
N PRO A 207 -12.12 14.74 8.35
CA PRO A 207 -10.90 14.60 7.52
C PRO A 207 -9.60 14.47 8.35
N PRO A 208 -8.93 13.30 8.47
CA PRO A 208 -7.91 13.08 9.51
C PRO A 208 -6.51 13.69 9.33
N TYR A 209 -6.12 14.16 8.13
CA TYR A 209 -4.76 14.66 7.82
C TYR A 209 -4.80 16.16 7.39
N PRO A 210 -3.65 16.86 7.27
CA PRO A 210 -3.62 18.28 6.87
C PRO A 210 -4.03 18.60 5.41
N TYR A 211 -4.51 19.83 5.21
CA TYR A 211 -4.86 20.54 3.96
C TYR A 211 -5.97 19.90 3.13
N LEU A 212 -6.92 19.33 3.85
CA LEU A 212 -7.66 18.17 3.41
C LEU A 212 -9.16 18.39 3.30
N ALA A 213 -9.68 19.22 4.20
CA ALA A 213 -10.98 19.84 4.07
C ALA A 213 -10.99 20.97 3.01
N THR A 214 -9.84 21.42 2.50
CA THR A 214 -9.75 22.64 1.68
C THR A 214 -9.11 22.53 0.30
N ASP A 215 -8.18 21.61 0.04
CA ASP A 215 -8.02 21.19 -1.35
C ASP A 215 -9.34 20.51 -1.78
N TYR A 216 -9.87 20.77 -2.99
CA TYR A 216 -11.23 20.41 -3.42
C TYR A 216 -11.29 19.34 -4.51
N GLY A 217 -10.40 19.47 -5.51
CA GLY A 217 -9.81 18.29 -6.12
C GLY A 217 -9.17 17.40 -5.04
N THR A 218 -8.89 18.00 -3.88
CA THR A 218 -8.50 17.45 -2.59
C THR A 218 -9.56 16.97 -1.55
N GLN A 219 -10.87 17.34 -1.65
CA GLN A 219 -11.83 17.29 -0.51
C GLN A 219 -12.82 16.12 -0.46
N LEU A 220 -14.03 16.22 -1.03
CA LEU A 220 -15.21 15.36 -0.76
C LEU A 220 -14.84 13.92 -0.42
N SER A 221 -14.00 13.42 -1.29
CA SER A 221 -14.13 12.13 -1.89
C SER A 221 -12.95 11.27 -1.49
N LEU A 222 -12.76 11.06 -0.19
CA LEU A 222 -12.56 9.69 0.32
C LEU A 222 -13.85 8.88 0.42
N PHE A 223 -14.93 9.42 -0.14
CA PHE A 223 -16.31 8.94 -0.26
C PHE A 223 -16.65 7.69 -1.10
N THR A 224 -15.83 7.21 -2.03
CA THR A 224 -16.30 6.33 -3.13
C THR A 224 -15.32 5.39 -3.87
N HIS A 225 -13.98 5.44 -3.83
CA HIS A 225 -13.23 4.18 -4.12
C HIS A 225 -13.72 3.10 -3.19
N HIS A 226 -13.99 3.58 -2.00
CA HIS A 226 -14.61 2.97 -0.87
C HIS A 226 -16.08 2.59 -1.17
N MET A 227 -16.83 3.31 -2.02
CA MET A 227 -18.02 2.76 -2.69
C MET A 227 -17.72 1.75 -3.81
N TRP A 228 -16.68 1.90 -4.64
CA TRP A 228 -16.40 1.03 -5.81
C TRP A 228 -15.84 -0.32 -5.39
N ILE A 229 -14.72 -0.33 -4.66
CA ILE A 229 -14.25 -1.46 -3.85
C ILE A 229 -15.43 -1.96 -3.02
N GLY A 230 -16.19 -1.08 -2.36
CA GLY A 230 -17.41 -1.44 -1.64
C GLY A 230 -18.32 -2.36 -2.45
N GLY A 231 -18.81 -1.89 -3.60
CA GLY A 231 -19.67 -2.61 -4.52
C GLY A 231 -19.02 -3.84 -5.16
N PHE A 232 -17.75 -3.77 -5.56
CA PHE A 232 -17.00 -4.89 -6.11
C PHE A 232 -16.80 -6.01 -5.08
N LEU A 233 -16.48 -5.67 -3.82
CA LEU A 233 -16.38 -6.63 -2.72
C LEU A 233 -17.77 -7.16 -2.33
N ILE A 234 -18.83 -6.35 -2.31
CA ILE A 234 -20.22 -6.80 -2.05
C ILE A 234 -20.72 -7.74 -3.16
N VAL A 235 -20.42 -7.46 -4.44
CA VAL A 235 -20.75 -8.37 -5.55
C VAL A 235 -19.88 -9.63 -5.50
N GLY A 236 -18.59 -9.51 -5.16
CA GLY A 236 -17.68 -10.64 -4.91
C GLY A 236 -18.14 -11.51 -3.74
N ALA A 237 -18.68 -10.90 -2.68
CA ALA A 237 -19.26 -11.59 -1.53
C ALA A 237 -20.45 -12.46 -1.95
N ALA A 238 -21.38 -11.90 -2.73
CA ALA A 238 -22.49 -12.65 -3.29
C ALA A 238 -22.04 -13.75 -4.27
N ALA A 239 -21.00 -13.50 -5.07
CA ALA A 239 -20.41 -14.52 -5.95
C ALA A 239 -19.86 -15.70 -5.12
N HIS A 240 -19.07 -15.45 -4.07
CA HIS A 240 -18.55 -16.50 -3.20
C HIS A 240 -19.63 -17.17 -2.36
N ALA A 241 -20.66 -16.45 -1.90
CA ALA A 241 -21.82 -17.03 -1.25
C ALA A 241 -22.57 -18.00 -2.18
N ALA A 242 -22.71 -17.68 -3.46
CA ALA A 242 -23.30 -18.57 -4.45
C ALA A 242 -22.40 -19.78 -4.78
N ILE A 243 -21.08 -19.63 -4.78
CA ILE A 243 -20.14 -20.77 -4.91
C ILE A 243 -20.23 -21.67 -3.67
N PHE A 244 -20.28 -21.11 -2.45
CA PHE A 244 -20.55 -21.84 -1.21
C PHE A 244 -21.87 -22.63 -1.34
N MET A 245 -22.95 -21.96 -1.75
CA MET A 245 -24.26 -22.61 -1.93
C MET A 245 -24.20 -23.78 -2.92
N VAL A 246 -23.44 -23.70 -4.01
CA VAL A 246 -23.31 -24.82 -4.98
C VAL A 246 -22.38 -25.92 -4.47
N ARG A 247 -21.21 -25.58 -3.95
CA ARG A 247 -20.11 -26.53 -3.70
C ARG A 247 -20.07 -27.11 -2.28
N ASP A 248 -20.42 -26.30 -1.28
CA ASP A 248 -20.11 -26.56 0.13
C ASP A 248 -21.36 -26.72 1.02
N TYR A 249 -22.51 -26.15 0.62
CA TYR A 249 -23.77 -26.34 1.34
C TYR A 249 -24.43 -27.69 1.00
N ASP A 250 -24.58 -28.55 2.00
CA ASP A 250 -25.36 -29.79 1.92
C ASP A 250 -26.72 -29.63 2.62
N PRO A 251 -27.86 -29.86 1.93
CA PRO A 251 -29.18 -29.81 2.57
C PRO A 251 -29.50 -31.03 3.45
N THR A 252 -28.81 -32.17 3.30
CA THR A 252 -29.17 -33.41 4.01
C THR A 252 -28.79 -33.37 5.49
N THR A 253 -27.70 -32.69 5.85
CA THR A 253 -27.25 -32.50 7.24
C THR A 253 -27.83 -31.24 7.92
N ARG A 254 -28.68 -30.45 7.25
CA ARG A 254 -29.02 -29.06 7.63
C ARG A 254 -30.51 -28.78 7.81
N TYR A 255 -31.27 -29.76 8.29
CA TYR A 255 -32.72 -29.63 8.43
C TYR A 255 -33.15 -28.63 9.52
N ASN A 256 -33.99 -27.67 9.13
CA ASN A 256 -34.67 -26.66 9.97
C ASN A 256 -33.76 -25.69 10.74
N ASP A 257 -32.52 -25.49 10.26
CA ASP A 257 -31.63 -24.42 10.72
C ASP A 257 -31.97 -23.06 10.07
N LEU A 258 -31.12 -22.04 10.26
CA LEU A 258 -31.30 -20.72 9.65
C LEU A 258 -31.31 -20.77 8.12
N LEU A 259 -30.32 -21.45 7.52
CA LEU A 259 -30.09 -21.43 6.08
C LEU A 259 -31.14 -22.26 5.35
N ASP A 260 -31.50 -23.43 5.86
CA ASP A 260 -32.61 -24.22 5.30
C ASP A 260 -33.94 -23.47 5.36
N ARG A 261 -34.26 -22.79 6.47
CA ARG A 261 -35.48 -21.94 6.53
C ARG A 261 -35.42 -20.76 5.55
N VAL A 262 -34.29 -20.07 5.44
CA VAL A 262 -34.09 -19.00 4.44
C VAL A 262 -34.23 -19.55 3.00
N LEU A 263 -33.80 -20.79 2.73
CA LEU A 263 -33.95 -21.45 1.44
C LEU A 263 -35.37 -21.96 1.18
N ARG A 264 -36.14 -22.35 2.21
CA ARG A 264 -37.56 -22.69 2.10
C ARG A 264 -38.44 -21.45 1.89
N HIS A 265 -38.08 -20.32 2.49
CA HIS A 265 -38.77 -19.04 2.34
C HIS A 265 -38.20 -18.14 1.22
N ARG A 266 -37.21 -18.61 0.44
CA ARG A 266 -36.54 -17.81 -0.59
C ARG A 266 -37.48 -17.17 -1.61
N ASP A 267 -38.55 -17.87 -1.99
CA ASP A 267 -39.54 -17.36 -2.93
C ASP A 267 -40.34 -16.20 -2.33
N ALA A 268 -40.65 -16.24 -1.02
CA ALA A 268 -41.27 -15.13 -0.30
C ALA A 268 -40.30 -13.95 -0.09
N ILE A 269 -39.03 -14.23 0.27
CA ILE A 269 -37.98 -13.21 0.45
C ILE A 269 -37.76 -12.44 -0.86
N ILE A 270 -37.57 -13.15 -1.98
CA ILE A 270 -37.38 -12.55 -3.30
C ILE A 270 -38.67 -11.90 -3.81
N SER A 271 -39.85 -12.43 -3.49
CA SER A 271 -41.13 -11.79 -3.84
C SER A 271 -41.34 -10.45 -3.11
N HIS A 272 -41.06 -10.39 -1.80
CA HIS A 272 -41.17 -9.16 -1.02
C HIS A 272 -40.14 -8.11 -1.43
N LEU A 273 -38.88 -8.52 -1.65
CA LEU A 273 -37.84 -7.61 -2.15
C LEU A 273 -38.15 -7.12 -3.58
N ASN A 274 -38.75 -7.95 -4.43
CA ASN A 274 -39.25 -7.53 -5.74
C ASN A 274 -40.41 -6.53 -5.63
N TRP A 275 -41.33 -6.71 -4.68
CA TRP A 275 -42.37 -5.72 -4.38
C TRP A 275 -41.77 -4.39 -3.92
N ALA A 276 -40.77 -4.41 -3.02
CA ALA A 276 -40.08 -3.21 -2.57
C ALA A 276 -39.37 -2.47 -3.72
N CYS A 277 -38.72 -3.20 -4.64
CA CYS A 277 -38.14 -2.61 -5.86
C CYS A 277 -39.20 -1.95 -6.75
N ILE A 278 -40.35 -2.59 -6.96
CA ILE A 278 -41.44 -2.02 -7.76
C ILE A 278 -42.02 -0.76 -7.09
N PHE A 279 -42.25 -0.82 -5.77
CA PHE A 279 -42.78 0.32 -5.00
C PHE A 279 -41.83 1.51 -5.01
N LEU A 280 -40.55 1.30 -4.68
CA LEU A 280 -39.52 2.36 -4.67
C LEU A 280 -39.28 2.92 -6.07
N GLY A 281 -39.28 2.08 -7.11
CA GLY A 281 -39.15 2.53 -8.50
C GLY A 281 -40.32 3.42 -8.93
N PHE A 282 -41.56 2.97 -8.66
CA PHE A 282 -42.75 3.75 -9.01
C PHE A 282 -42.83 5.08 -8.25
N HIS A 283 -42.51 5.11 -6.95
CA HIS A 283 -42.44 6.36 -6.18
C HIS A 283 -41.33 7.29 -6.67
N SER A 284 -40.10 6.79 -6.78
CA SER A 284 -38.94 7.64 -7.08
C SER A 284 -39.04 8.28 -8.48
N PHE A 285 -39.31 7.49 -9.52
CA PHE A 285 -39.53 8.06 -10.86
C PHE A 285 -40.83 8.87 -10.94
N GLY A 286 -41.89 8.50 -10.20
CA GLY A 286 -43.16 9.23 -10.16
C GLY A 286 -43.03 10.66 -9.63
N LEU A 287 -42.30 10.86 -8.52
CA LEU A 287 -42.05 12.20 -7.95
C LEU A 287 -41.27 13.11 -8.92
N TYR A 288 -40.28 12.54 -9.60
CA TYR A 288 -39.50 13.25 -10.62
C TYR A 288 -40.32 13.62 -11.86
N ILE A 289 -41.07 12.66 -12.41
CA ILE A 289 -41.95 12.89 -13.57
C ILE A 289 -43.05 13.92 -13.23
N HIS A 290 -43.60 13.91 -12.01
CA HIS A 290 -44.51 14.94 -11.52
C HIS A 290 -43.85 16.32 -11.56
N ASN A 291 -42.65 16.47 -10.99
CA ASN A 291 -41.94 17.74 -10.96
C ASN A 291 -41.57 18.26 -12.35
N ASP A 292 -41.08 17.40 -13.26
CA ASP A 292 -40.83 17.78 -14.65
C ASP A 292 -42.13 18.19 -15.38
N THR A 293 -43.26 17.50 -15.11
CA THR A 293 -44.57 17.83 -15.70
C THR A 293 -45.09 19.17 -15.19
N MET A 294 -45.03 19.43 -13.88
CA MET A 294 -45.47 20.71 -13.31
C MET A 294 -44.56 21.87 -13.74
N SER A 295 -43.26 21.64 -13.88
CA SER A 295 -42.32 22.61 -14.47
C SER A 295 -42.66 22.92 -15.93
N ALA A 296 -42.93 21.90 -16.75
CA ALA A 296 -43.32 22.06 -18.15
C ALA A 296 -44.69 22.74 -18.33
N LEU A 297 -45.60 22.58 -17.37
CA LEU A 297 -46.90 23.27 -17.32
C LEU A 297 -46.84 24.67 -16.69
N GLY A 298 -45.66 25.16 -16.29
CA GLY A 298 -45.49 26.48 -15.68
C GLY A 298 -46.10 26.61 -14.27
N ARG A 299 -46.14 25.51 -13.51
CA ARG A 299 -46.76 25.41 -12.17
C ARG A 299 -45.73 25.10 -11.05
N PRO A 300 -44.74 25.96 -10.80
CA PRO A 300 -43.69 25.69 -9.80
C PRO A 300 -44.23 25.55 -8.36
N GLN A 301 -45.36 26.20 -8.04
CA GLN A 301 -46.03 26.08 -6.74
C GLN A 301 -46.65 24.69 -6.46
N ASP A 302 -46.80 23.84 -7.48
CA ASP A 302 -47.35 22.48 -7.37
C ASP A 302 -46.22 21.41 -7.39
N MET A 303 -44.96 21.82 -7.36
CA MET A 303 -43.80 20.91 -7.32
C MET A 303 -43.45 20.48 -5.90
N PHE A 304 -42.85 19.31 -5.77
CA PHE A 304 -42.16 18.88 -4.55
C PHE A 304 -40.82 19.62 -4.44
N SER A 305 -40.76 20.61 -3.56
CA SER A 305 -39.58 21.43 -3.28
C SER A 305 -39.64 22.02 -1.87
N ASP A 306 -38.50 22.52 -1.38
CA ASP A 306 -38.43 23.18 -0.07
C ASP A 306 -39.15 24.55 -0.02
N THR A 307 -39.62 25.07 -1.16
CA THR A 307 -40.39 26.33 -1.27
C THR A 307 -41.86 26.14 -1.66
N ALA A 308 -42.29 24.90 -1.93
CA ALA A 308 -43.65 24.54 -2.33
C ALA A 308 -44.14 23.31 -1.53
N ILE A 309 -44.30 22.14 -2.16
CA ILE A 309 -44.76 20.93 -1.47
C ILE A 309 -43.55 20.23 -0.82
N GLN A 310 -43.23 20.62 0.42
CA GLN A 310 -42.07 20.10 1.14
C GLN A 310 -42.20 18.61 1.49
N LEU A 311 -41.14 17.82 1.25
CA LEU A 311 -41.01 16.42 1.70
C LEU A 311 -39.74 16.27 2.54
N GLN A 312 -39.84 16.48 3.84
CA GLN A 312 -38.68 16.50 4.73
C GLN A 312 -38.12 15.09 4.99
N PRO A 313 -36.79 14.86 4.90
CA PRO A 313 -36.14 13.60 5.25
C PRO A 313 -36.00 13.43 6.77
N VAL A 314 -37.14 13.40 7.48
CA VAL A 314 -37.25 13.49 8.96
C VAL A 314 -36.32 12.51 9.68
N PHE A 315 -36.20 11.26 9.22
CA PHE A 315 -35.31 10.28 9.85
C PHE A 315 -33.82 10.64 9.70
N ALA A 316 -33.40 11.14 8.54
CA ALA A 316 -32.02 11.56 8.32
C ALA A 316 -31.69 12.85 9.09
N GLN A 317 -32.63 13.80 9.14
CA GLN A 317 -32.55 14.99 9.98
C GLN A 317 -32.49 14.63 11.48
N TRP A 318 -33.23 13.62 11.94
CA TRP A 318 -33.17 13.13 13.31
C TRP A 318 -31.81 12.48 13.65
N ILE A 319 -31.26 11.66 12.75
CA ILE A 319 -29.89 11.11 12.89
C ILE A 319 -28.85 12.24 12.92
N GLN A 320 -28.95 13.21 12.01
CA GLN A 320 -28.07 14.37 11.92
C GLN A 320 -28.09 15.20 13.21
N ASN A 321 -29.27 15.58 13.70
CA ASN A 321 -29.44 16.29 14.97
C ASN A 321 -28.93 15.48 16.17
N THR A 322 -29.09 14.15 16.15
CA THR A 322 -28.53 13.26 17.18
C THR A 322 -27.01 13.31 17.20
N HIS A 323 -26.35 13.30 16.03
CA HIS A 323 -24.89 13.44 15.93
C HIS A 323 -24.38 14.85 16.30
N ALA A 324 -25.15 15.91 16.01
CA ALA A 324 -24.81 17.27 16.43
C ALA A 324 -24.90 17.47 17.95
N LEU A 325 -25.92 16.89 18.58
CA LEU A 325 -26.16 17.02 20.04
C LEU A 325 -25.32 16.06 20.88
N ALA A 326 -24.95 14.88 20.35
CA ALA A 326 -24.24 13.85 21.12
C ALA A 326 -22.98 14.34 21.86
N PRO A 327 -22.07 15.16 21.28
CA PRO A 327 -20.86 15.62 21.97
C PRO A 327 -21.14 16.37 23.27
N GLY A 328 -22.19 17.20 23.31
CA GLY A 328 -22.62 17.90 24.53
C GLY A 328 -23.14 16.99 25.65
N ALA A 329 -23.45 15.72 25.34
CA ALA A 329 -23.88 14.71 26.30
C ALA A 329 -22.81 13.63 26.59
N THR A 330 -21.93 13.32 25.63
CA THR A 330 -20.95 12.21 25.72
C THR A 330 -19.50 12.67 25.85
N ALA A 331 -19.18 13.93 25.55
CA ALA A 331 -17.84 14.50 25.61
C ALA A 331 -17.88 15.95 26.15
N PRO A 332 -18.14 16.17 27.45
CA PRO A 332 -18.42 17.51 28.01
C PRO A 332 -17.28 18.54 27.90
N GLY A 333 -16.07 18.13 27.51
CA GLY A 333 -14.92 19.00 27.25
C GLY A 333 -14.64 19.26 25.75
N ALA A 334 -15.45 18.75 24.83
CA ALA A 334 -15.30 19.02 23.41
C ALA A 334 -15.68 20.48 23.09
N THR A 335 -14.82 21.19 22.37
CA THR A 335 -15.02 22.60 21.99
C THR A 335 -15.82 22.76 20.70
N ALA A 336 -16.01 21.68 19.93
CA ALA A 336 -16.89 21.62 18.77
C ALA A 336 -17.55 20.24 18.62
N SER A 337 -18.56 20.16 17.74
CA SER A 337 -19.19 18.90 17.34
C SER A 337 -18.19 17.91 16.72
N THR A 338 -18.41 16.60 16.85
CA THR A 338 -17.57 15.55 16.22
C THR A 338 -17.34 15.75 14.72
N SER A 339 -18.33 16.32 14.03
CA SER A 339 -18.19 16.86 12.68
C SER A 339 -19.20 17.98 12.47
N LEU A 340 -18.74 19.10 11.91
CA LEU A 340 -19.57 20.27 11.62
C LEU A 340 -20.61 19.98 10.52
N THR A 341 -20.39 18.95 9.69
CA THR A 341 -21.35 18.43 8.69
C THR A 341 -22.71 18.13 9.31
N TRP A 342 -22.73 17.64 10.57
CA TRP A 342 -23.97 17.29 11.26
C TRP A 342 -24.73 18.51 11.81
N GLY A 343 -24.12 19.70 11.82
CA GLY A 343 -24.70 20.94 12.35
C GLY A 343 -24.22 21.30 13.77
N GLY A 344 -24.67 22.45 14.25
CA GLY A 344 -24.35 22.95 15.60
C GLY A 344 -23.03 23.73 15.74
N GLY A 345 -22.27 23.94 14.66
CA GLY A 345 -21.01 24.69 14.68
C GLY A 345 -20.81 25.59 13.46
N GLY A 346 -19.84 26.51 13.58
CA GLY A 346 -19.55 27.53 12.57
C GLY A 346 -18.72 27.05 11.38
N LEU A 347 -18.55 27.94 10.41
CA LEU A 347 -17.66 27.77 9.25
C LEU A 347 -16.19 27.62 9.67
N VAL A 348 -15.53 26.56 9.20
CA VAL A 348 -14.06 26.48 9.18
C VAL A 348 -13.58 26.76 7.76
N ALA A 349 -12.53 27.57 7.61
CA ALA A 349 -11.90 27.86 6.33
C ALA A 349 -10.37 27.91 6.48
N VAL A 350 -9.64 27.46 5.45
CA VAL A 350 -8.17 27.46 5.39
C VAL A 350 -7.74 28.04 4.05
N GLY A 351 -6.80 28.99 4.04
CA GLY A 351 -6.27 29.58 2.81
C GLY A 351 -7.35 30.16 1.89
N GLY A 352 -8.39 30.78 2.46
CA GLY A 352 -9.51 31.37 1.71
C GLY A 352 -10.55 30.36 1.18
N LYS A 353 -10.45 29.07 1.48
CA LYS A 353 -11.41 28.02 1.06
C LYS A 353 -12.19 27.44 2.24
N VAL A 354 -13.47 27.14 2.05
CA VAL A 354 -14.31 26.49 3.06
C VAL A 354 -13.82 25.07 3.33
N ALA A 355 -13.42 24.79 4.56
CA ALA A 355 -13.05 23.46 5.02
C ALA A 355 -14.30 22.59 5.22
N LEU A 356 -15.21 23.06 6.09
CA LEU A 356 -16.39 22.31 6.49
C LEU A 356 -17.52 23.28 6.83
N LEU A 357 -18.74 22.91 6.41
CA LEU A 357 -20.00 23.54 6.76
C LEU A 357 -21.04 22.46 7.10
N PRO A 358 -22.07 22.78 7.90
CA PRO A 358 -23.28 21.96 8.02
C PRO A 358 -23.94 21.71 6.67
N ILE A 359 -24.41 20.48 6.43
CA ILE A 359 -25.23 20.15 5.26
C ILE A 359 -26.71 20.21 5.64
N PRO A 360 -27.52 21.17 5.14
CA PRO A 360 -28.96 21.12 5.30
C PRO A 360 -29.54 19.99 4.41
N LEU A 361 -30.31 19.07 5.00
CA LEU A 361 -31.03 18.02 4.28
C LEU A 361 -32.46 18.46 4.01
N GLY A 362 -32.85 18.55 2.73
CA GLY A 362 -34.18 19.03 2.31
C GLY A 362 -34.96 18.07 1.40
N THR A 363 -35.99 18.59 0.76
CA THR A 363 -36.87 17.90 -0.19
C THR A 363 -36.09 17.37 -1.39
N ALA A 364 -35.10 18.13 -1.86
CA ALA A 364 -34.15 17.68 -2.88
C ALA A 364 -33.40 16.40 -2.46
N ASP A 365 -32.86 16.36 -1.24
CA ASP A 365 -32.16 15.20 -0.72
C ASP A 365 -33.10 13.99 -0.55
N PHE A 366 -34.34 14.20 -0.09
CA PHE A 366 -35.36 13.15 0.02
C PHE A 366 -35.62 12.46 -1.33
N LEU A 367 -35.85 13.24 -2.40
CA LEU A 367 -36.11 12.71 -3.75
C LEU A 367 -34.94 11.84 -4.25
N VAL A 368 -33.69 12.31 -4.09
CA VAL A 368 -32.49 11.62 -4.59
C VAL A 368 -32.21 10.33 -3.81
N HIS A 369 -32.38 10.35 -2.48
CA HIS A 369 -32.22 9.15 -1.65
C HIS A 369 -33.22 8.04 -2.03
N HIS A 370 -34.41 8.36 -2.55
CA HIS A 370 -35.36 7.33 -3.02
C HIS A 370 -34.91 6.63 -4.31
N ILE A 371 -34.28 7.34 -5.25
CA ILE A 371 -33.64 6.70 -6.42
C ILE A 371 -32.46 5.81 -5.98
N HIS A 372 -31.64 6.29 -5.03
CA HIS A 372 -30.54 5.49 -4.50
C HIS A 372 -31.04 4.24 -3.77
N ALA A 373 -32.09 4.36 -2.95
CA ALA A 373 -32.74 3.22 -2.29
C ALA A 373 -33.28 2.21 -3.31
N PHE A 374 -34.00 2.64 -4.35
CA PHE A 374 -34.47 1.77 -5.42
C PHE A 374 -33.32 0.96 -6.05
N THR A 375 -32.25 1.64 -6.47
CA THR A 375 -31.11 1.00 -7.16
C THR A 375 -30.30 0.07 -6.24
N ILE A 376 -30.16 0.38 -4.94
CA ILE A 376 -29.62 -0.56 -3.94
C ILE A 376 -30.48 -1.83 -3.89
N HIS A 377 -31.79 -1.69 -3.70
CA HIS A 377 -32.68 -2.84 -3.51
C HIS A 377 -32.73 -3.74 -4.75
N VAL A 378 -32.68 -3.18 -5.96
CA VAL A 378 -32.55 -3.98 -7.20
C VAL A 378 -31.22 -4.73 -7.26
N THR A 379 -30.10 -4.09 -6.87
CA THR A 379 -28.79 -4.75 -6.79
C THR A 379 -28.83 -5.93 -5.81
N VAL A 380 -29.37 -5.73 -4.60
CA VAL A 380 -29.53 -6.78 -3.59
C VAL A 380 -30.47 -7.89 -4.09
N LEU A 381 -31.58 -7.56 -4.76
CA LEU A 381 -32.51 -8.53 -5.35
C LEU A 381 -31.83 -9.50 -6.31
N ILE A 382 -30.96 -8.97 -7.19
CA ILE A 382 -30.23 -9.76 -8.18
C ILE A 382 -29.20 -10.67 -7.51
N LEU A 383 -28.37 -10.10 -6.62
CA LEU A 383 -27.32 -10.83 -5.92
C LEU A 383 -27.89 -11.92 -5.01
N LEU A 384 -28.88 -11.60 -4.19
CA LEU A 384 -29.50 -12.54 -3.25
C LEU A 384 -30.25 -13.66 -3.98
N LYS A 385 -30.94 -13.35 -5.09
CA LYS A 385 -31.54 -14.37 -5.96
C LYS A 385 -30.49 -15.30 -6.57
N GLY A 386 -29.34 -14.75 -6.96
CA GLY A 386 -28.18 -15.51 -7.44
C GLY A 386 -27.65 -16.52 -6.42
N VAL A 387 -27.68 -16.18 -5.12
CA VAL A 387 -27.29 -17.07 -4.01
C VAL A 387 -28.38 -18.11 -3.70
N LEU A 388 -29.62 -17.67 -3.42
CA LEU A 388 -30.69 -18.55 -2.91
C LEU A 388 -31.22 -19.55 -3.96
N PHE A 389 -31.03 -19.27 -5.25
CA PHE A 389 -31.41 -20.14 -6.37
C PHE A 389 -30.19 -20.73 -7.10
N ALA A 390 -29.01 -20.74 -6.46
CA ALA A 390 -27.79 -21.33 -7.02
C ALA A 390 -27.87 -22.86 -7.14
N ARG A 391 -28.42 -23.55 -6.13
CA ARG A 391 -28.55 -25.03 -6.11
C ARG A 391 -29.69 -25.58 -6.97
N SER A 392 -30.81 -24.87 -7.02
CA SER A 392 -32.04 -25.32 -7.68
C SER A 392 -32.99 -24.15 -7.97
N SER A 393 -33.79 -24.27 -9.02
CA SER A 393 -34.95 -23.43 -9.30
C SER A 393 -36.09 -24.25 -9.92
N ARG A 394 -37.29 -23.67 -10.03
CA ARG A 394 -38.45 -24.31 -10.67
C ARG A 394 -38.22 -24.67 -12.16
N LEU A 395 -37.28 -24.01 -12.83
CA LEU A 395 -36.97 -24.20 -14.25
C LEU A 395 -35.77 -25.15 -14.47
N ILE A 396 -34.80 -25.14 -13.56
CA ILE A 396 -33.65 -26.05 -13.57
C ILE A 396 -33.48 -26.58 -12.13
N PRO A 397 -34.04 -27.76 -11.80
CA PRO A 397 -33.93 -28.34 -10.46
C PRO A 397 -32.51 -28.81 -10.11
N ASP A 398 -31.73 -29.16 -11.13
CA ASP A 398 -30.45 -29.89 -11.08
C ASP A 398 -29.19 -29.00 -11.11
N LYS A 399 -29.31 -27.67 -10.94
CA LYS A 399 -28.18 -26.72 -11.04
C LYS A 399 -26.97 -27.07 -10.17
N ALA A 400 -27.18 -27.64 -8.98
CA ALA A 400 -26.09 -28.08 -8.11
C ALA A 400 -25.10 -29.04 -8.82
N ASN A 401 -25.57 -29.84 -9.77
CA ASN A 401 -24.75 -30.74 -10.58
C ASN A 401 -24.08 -30.02 -11.77
N LEU A 402 -24.70 -28.95 -12.28
CA LEU A 402 -24.18 -28.12 -13.38
C LEU A 402 -23.10 -27.13 -12.92
N GLY A 403 -23.06 -26.81 -11.63
CA GLY A 403 -22.05 -25.95 -11.02
C GLY A 403 -22.39 -24.46 -11.04
N PHE A 404 -21.44 -23.62 -10.62
CA PHE A 404 -21.60 -22.16 -10.51
C PHE A 404 -21.83 -21.45 -11.85
N ARG A 405 -21.27 -22.02 -12.94
CA ARG A 405 -21.36 -21.52 -14.31
C ARG A 405 -21.57 -22.71 -15.25
N PHE A 406 -22.65 -22.65 -16.03
CA PHE A 406 -22.98 -23.59 -17.09
C PHE A 406 -23.47 -22.80 -18.33
N PRO A 407 -23.36 -23.36 -19.55
CA PRO A 407 -23.89 -22.71 -20.75
C PRO A 407 -25.42 -22.70 -20.76
N CYS A 408 -26.02 -21.97 -21.69
CA CYS A 408 -27.46 -22.03 -21.92
C CYS A 408 -27.82 -23.41 -22.48
N ASP A 409 -28.62 -24.18 -21.75
CA ASP A 409 -29.24 -25.40 -22.29
C ASP A 409 -30.11 -25.04 -23.51
N GLY A 410 -30.12 -25.92 -24.51
CA GLY A 410 -30.87 -25.73 -25.75
C GLY A 410 -32.40 -25.71 -25.56
N PRO A 411 -33.18 -25.54 -26.65
CA PRO A 411 -34.64 -25.38 -26.57
C PRO A 411 -35.37 -26.51 -25.83
N GLY A 412 -34.80 -27.72 -25.75
CA GLY A 412 -35.33 -28.85 -24.96
C GLY A 412 -35.46 -28.62 -23.44
N ARG A 413 -34.90 -27.54 -22.88
CA ARG A 413 -35.13 -27.09 -21.49
C ARG A 413 -35.65 -25.64 -21.40
N GLY A 414 -36.35 -25.18 -22.43
CA GLY A 414 -37.09 -23.90 -22.40
C GLY A 414 -36.27 -22.63 -22.66
N GLY A 415 -35.02 -22.74 -23.12
CA GLY A 415 -34.25 -21.60 -23.67
C GLY A 415 -33.88 -20.48 -22.68
N THR A 416 -33.74 -20.80 -21.38
CA THR A 416 -33.59 -19.79 -20.32
C THR A 416 -32.15 -19.25 -20.19
N CYS A 417 -31.75 -18.36 -21.10
CA CYS A 417 -30.38 -17.85 -21.27
C CYS A 417 -29.85 -16.86 -20.18
N GLN A 418 -30.23 -17.02 -18.90
CA GLN A 418 -29.81 -16.14 -17.79
C GLN A 418 -30.11 -16.73 -16.39
N VAL A 419 -29.60 -17.94 -16.07
CA VAL A 419 -30.04 -18.72 -14.89
C VAL A 419 -28.92 -19.33 -14.05
N SER A 420 -27.64 -19.23 -14.46
CA SER A 420 -26.52 -19.63 -13.61
C SER A 420 -26.28 -18.60 -12.49
N ALA A 421 -25.52 -18.96 -11.45
CA ALA A 421 -25.11 -18.00 -10.43
C ALA A 421 -24.18 -16.92 -11.03
N TRP A 422 -23.33 -17.31 -11.98
CA TRP A 422 -22.47 -16.40 -12.74
C TRP A 422 -23.24 -15.33 -13.53
N ASP A 423 -24.40 -15.66 -14.11
CA ASP A 423 -25.27 -14.66 -14.77
C ASP A 423 -25.78 -13.58 -13.79
N HIS A 424 -26.05 -13.96 -12.54
CA HIS A 424 -26.50 -13.03 -11.49
C HIS A 424 -25.35 -12.17 -10.97
N VAL A 425 -24.11 -12.66 -10.98
CA VAL A 425 -22.92 -11.84 -10.69
C VAL A 425 -22.74 -10.76 -11.77
N PHE A 426 -22.84 -11.11 -13.05
CA PHE A 426 -22.79 -10.12 -14.15
C PHE A 426 -23.88 -9.06 -14.04
N LEU A 427 -25.14 -9.46 -13.83
CA LEU A 427 -26.24 -8.51 -13.71
C LEU A 427 -26.13 -7.68 -12.40
N GLY A 428 -25.58 -8.27 -11.34
CA GLY A 428 -25.26 -7.60 -10.09
C GLY A 428 -24.19 -6.53 -10.26
N LEU A 429 -23.12 -6.79 -11.03
CA LEU A 429 -22.12 -5.78 -11.39
C LEU A 429 -22.74 -4.57 -12.12
N PHE A 430 -23.65 -4.82 -13.07
CA PHE A 430 -24.36 -3.77 -13.81
C PHE A 430 -25.23 -2.91 -12.89
N TRP A 431 -26.00 -3.51 -11.97
CA TRP A 431 -26.86 -2.73 -11.06
C TRP A 431 -26.08 -2.07 -9.91
N MET A 432 -25.02 -2.71 -9.42
CA MET A 432 -24.04 -2.12 -8.49
C MET A 432 -23.44 -0.83 -9.07
N TYR A 433 -23.06 -0.82 -10.35
CA TYR A 433 -22.63 0.38 -11.06
C TYR A 433 -23.67 1.51 -10.95
N ASN A 434 -24.90 1.26 -11.42
CA ASN A 434 -25.96 2.27 -11.43
C ASN A 434 -26.32 2.77 -10.03
N SER A 435 -26.34 1.87 -9.03
CA SER A 435 -26.65 2.23 -7.66
C SER A 435 -25.63 3.17 -7.06
N ILE A 436 -24.35 2.86 -7.21
CA ILE A 436 -23.27 3.69 -6.70
C ILE A 436 -23.22 5.02 -7.45
N SER A 437 -23.38 5.05 -8.78
CA SER A 437 -23.41 6.30 -9.57
C SER A 437 -24.37 7.35 -9.00
N VAL A 438 -25.57 6.97 -8.52
CA VAL A 438 -26.55 7.93 -7.97
C VAL A 438 -26.00 8.70 -6.77
N VAL A 439 -25.43 8.02 -5.77
CA VAL A 439 -24.92 8.68 -4.55
C VAL A 439 -23.66 9.51 -4.81
N ILE A 440 -22.90 9.19 -5.86
CA ILE A 440 -21.73 9.97 -6.30
C ILE A 440 -22.13 11.29 -6.92
N PHE A 441 -23.07 11.22 -7.87
CA PHE A 441 -23.58 12.39 -8.55
C PHE A 441 -24.34 13.29 -7.57
N HIS A 442 -25.07 12.71 -6.60
CA HIS A 442 -25.64 13.43 -5.45
C HIS A 442 -24.57 14.17 -4.65
N PHE A 443 -23.61 13.44 -4.07
CA PHE A 443 -22.63 14.03 -3.17
C PHE A 443 -21.78 15.11 -3.85
N SER A 444 -21.36 14.89 -5.11
CA SER A 444 -20.65 15.91 -5.89
C SER A 444 -21.46 17.18 -6.13
N TRP A 445 -22.73 17.07 -6.51
CA TRP A 445 -23.54 18.26 -6.74
C TRP A 445 -23.85 18.97 -5.43
N LYS A 446 -24.32 18.23 -4.42
CA LYS A 446 -24.64 18.74 -3.08
C LYS A 446 -23.49 19.53 -2.48
N MET A 447 -22.27 19.00 -2.57
CA MET A 447 -21.08 19.63 -2.03
C MET A 447 -20.61 20.85 -2.84
N GLN A 448 -20.62 20.79 -4.19
CA GLN A 448 -20.35 21.96 -5.05
C GLN A 448 -21.35 23.10 -4.85
N SER A 449 -22.57 22.77 -4.45
CA SER A 449 -23.67 23.71 -4.28
C SER A 449 -23.74 24.33 -2.89
N ASP A 450 -23.71 23.49 -1.84
CA ASP A 450 -24.19 23.87 -0.49
C ASP A 450 -23.06 23.95 0.55
N VAL A 451 -21.86 23.46 0.26
CA VAL A 451 -20.73 23.39 1.23
C VAL A 451 -19.50 24.13 0.73
N TRP A 452 -19.08 23.83 -0.50
CA TRP A 452 -17.77 24.24 -0.98
C TRP A 452 -17.77 25.61 -1.66
N GLY A 453 -16.74 26.39 -1.39
CA GLY A 453 -16.55 27.71 -1.97
C GLY A 453 -15.28 28.40 -1.49
N SER A 454 -15.05 29.61 -1.99
CA SER A 454 -14.14 30.56 -1.35
C SER A 454 -14.89 31.38 -0.30
N ILE A 455 -14.16 31.89 0.70
CA ILE A 455 -14.62 32.92 1.63
C ILE A 455 -13.95 34.25 1.26
N ASN A 456 -14.67 35.37 1.34
CA ASN A 456 -14.08 36.70 1.18
C ASN A 456 -13.74 37.34 2.55
N ASP A 457 -13.08 38.50 2.53
CA ASP A 457 -12.67 39.24 3.75
C ASP A 457 -13.85 39.72 4.63
N GLN A 458 -15.09 39.61 4.11
CA GLN A 458 -16.33 39.93 4.83
C GLN A 458 -17.00 38.67 5.43
N GLY A 459 -16.38 37.50 5.32
CA GLY A 459 -16.90 36.23 5.82
C GLY A 459 -17.97 35.56 4.93
N VAL A 460 -18.25 36.11 3.74
CA VAL A 460 -19.28 35.59 2.83
C VAL A 460 -18.72 34.45 1.99
N VAL A 461 -19.43 33.32 1.98
CA VAL A 461 -19.07 32.14 1.17
C VAL A 461 -19.62 32.25 -0.24
N THR A 462 -18.77 32.02 -1.24
CA THR A 462 -19.15 31.95 -2.66
C THR A 462 -19.06 30.50 -3.15
N HIS A 463 -20.20 29.82 -3.27
CA HIS A 463 -20.22 28.39 -3.60
C HIS A 463 -19.91 28.07 -5.07
N ILE A 464 -19.27 26.92 -5.33
CA ILE A 464 -18.77 26.50 -6.66
C ILE A 464 -19.87 26.44 -7.73
N THR A 465 -21.10 26.07 -7.37
CA THR A 465 -22.30 26.16 -8.24
C THR A 465 -23.41 27.04 -7.66
N GLY A 466 -23.08 27.94 -6.72
CA GLY A 466 -23.98 29.00 -6.26
C GLY A 466 -25.29 28.53 -5.60
N GLY A 467 -25.30 27.41 -4.87
CA GLY A 467 -26.50 26.93 -4.17
C GLY A 467 -27.57 26.28 -5.05
N ASN A 468 -27.28 25.93 -6.31
CA ASN A 468 -28.29 25.46 -7.26
C ASN A 468 -28.85 24.04 -7.03
N PHE A 469 -28.26 23.20 -6.17
CA PHE A 469 -28.68 21.81 -5.96
C PHE A 469 -30.14 21.72 -5.48
N ALA A 470 -30.51 22.44 -4.42
CA ALA A 470 -31.85 22.34 -3.82
C ALA A 470 -32.97 22.79 -4.78
N GLN A 471 -32.68 23.73 -5.67
CA GLN A 471 -33.63 24.26 -6.66
C GLN A 471 -33.72 23.40 -7.93
N SER A 472 -32.60 22.83 -8.41
CA SER A 472 -32.54 22.14 -9.70
C SER A 472 -32.70 20.62 -9.60
N SER A 473 -32.12 19.97 -8.57
CA SER A 473 -32.04 18.50 -8.48
C SER A 473 -33.39 17.81 -8.20
N ILE A 474 -34.47 18.58 -8.04
CA ILE A 474 -35.85 18.09 -7.92
C ILE A 474 -36.50 17.72 -9.27
N THR A 475 -35.81 17.91 -10.40
CA THR A 475 -36.29 17.55 -11.75
C THR A 475 -35.25 16.75 -12.53
N ILE A 476 -35.66 15.85 -13.42
CA ILE A 476 -34.76 15.14 -14.35
C ILE A 476 -34.15 16.16 -15.31
N ASN A 477 -34.93 17.15 -15.78
CA ASN A 477 -34.38 18.22 -16.62
C ASN A 477 -33.34 19.07 -15.88
N GLY A 478 -33.46 19.29 -14.57
CA GLY A 478 -32.43 19.96 -13.77
C GLY A 478 -31.17 19.12 -13.59
N TRP A 479 -31.30 17.82 -13.31
CA TRP A 479 -30.18 16.87 -13.31
C TRP A 479 -29.45 16.83 -14.66
N LEU A 480 -30.19 16.81 -15.77
CA LEU A 480 -29.62 16.80 -17.11
C LEU A 480 -29.02 18.15 -17.49
N ARG A 481 -29.69 19.28 -17.22
CA ARG A 481 -29.27 20.62 -17.65
C ARG A 481 -28.23 21.24 -16.72
N ASP A 482 -28.57 21.41 -15.44
CA ASP A 482 -27.84 22.26 -14.50
C ASP A 482 -26.66 21.55 -13.83
N PHE A 483 -26.59 20.23 -13.98
CA PHE A 483 -25.48 19.40 -13.53
C PHE A 483 -24.81 18.70 -14.71
N LEU A 484 -25.45 17.69 -15.32
CA LEU A 484 -24.79 16.82 -16.32
C LEU A 484 -24.34 17.59 -17.57
N TRP A 485 -25.19 18.33 -18.27
CA TRP A 485 -24.78 19.13 -19.43
C TRP A 485 -23.99 20.39 -19.03
N ALA A 486 -24.38 21.12 -17.99
CA ALA A 486 -23.66 22.32 -17.56
C ALA A 486 -22.19 22.02 -17.21
N GLN A 487 -21.92 20.98 -16.42
CA GLN A 487 -20.54 20.62 -16.06
C GLN A 487 -19.82 19.87 -17.19
N ALA A 488 -20.51 18.99 -17.95
CA ALA A 488 -19.89 18.30 -19.08
C ALA A 488 -19.58 19.25 -20.25
N SER A 489 -20.28 20.38 -20.38
CA SER A 489 -19.93 21.41 -21.37
C SER A 489 -18.52 21.95 -21.11
N GLN A 490 -18.14 22.17 -19.85
CA GLN A 490 -16.80 22.61 -19.45
C GLN A 490 -15.75 21.50 -19.66
N VAL A 491 -16.14 20.24 -19.45
CA VAL A 491 -15.32 19.06 -19.78
C VAL A 491 -15.04 18.99 -21.28
N ILE A 492 -16.06 19.09 -22.13
CA ILE A 492 -15.94 18.98 -23.58
C ILE A 492 -15.22 20.21 -24.17
N GLN A 493 -15.51 21.41 -23.67
CA GLN A 493 -14.86 22.67 -24.08
C GLN A 493 -13.45 22.84 -23.53
N SER A 494 -12.92 21.89 -22.74
CA SER A 494 -11.53 21.92 -22.26
C SER A 494 -10.48 21.80 -23.37
N TYR A 495 -10.89 21.46 -24.60
CA TYR A 495 -10.01 21.25 -25.76
C TYR A 495 -9.18 22.50 -26.10
N GLY A 496 -7.85 22.39 -25.99
CA GLY A 496 -6.90 23.51 -26.09
C GLY A 496 -6.36 24.02 -24.74
N SER A 497 -6.88 23.51 -23.61
CA SER A 497 -6.38 23.80 -22.26
C SER A 497 -5.59 22.61 -21.67
N SER A 498 -4.97 22.80 -20.50
CA SER A 498 -4.34 21.71 -19.73
C SER A 498 -5.31 20.63 -19.23
N LEU A 499 -6.63 20.83 -19.39
CA LEU A 499 -7.68 19.87 -19.04
C LEU A 499 -8.15 19.04 -20.25
N SER A 500 -7.61 19.28 -21.47
CA SER A 500 -8.00 18.62 -22.72
C SER A 500 -7.98 17.09 -22.65
N ALA A 501 -7.07 16.51 -21.85
CA ALA A 501 -6.97 15.06 -21.67
C ALA A 501 -8.27 14.45 -21.11
N TYR A 502 -8.98 15.19 -20.24
CA TYR A 502 -10.22 14.76 -19.60
C TYR A 502 -11.43 15.04 -20.49
N GLY A 503 -11.38 16.12 -21.29
CA GLY A 503 -12.35 16.33 -22.37
C GLY A 503 -12.33 15.21 -23.40
N LEU A 504 -11.14 14.86 -23.88
CA LEU A 504 -10.93 13.74 -24.81
C LEU A 504 -11.30 12.41 -24.17
N PHE A 505 -10.89 12.16 -22.93
CA PHE A 505 -11.22 10.89 -22.32
C PHE A 505 -12.68 10.78 -21.87
N PHE A 506 -13.35 11.85 -21.46
CA PHE A 506 -14.81 11.84 -21.26
C PHE A 506 -15.53 11.36 -22.51
N LEU A 507 -15.14 11.86 -23.68
CA LEU A 507 -15.70 11.42 -24.96
C LEU A 507 -15.35 9.96 -25.29
N GLY A 508 -14.09 9.54 -25.12
CA GLY A 508 -13.65 8.15 -25.36
C GLY A 508 -14.28 7.14 -24.40
N ALA A 509 -14.32 7.46 -23.12
CA ALA A 509 -14.99 6.75 -22.04
C ALA A 509 -16.48 6.57 -22.30
N HIS A 510 -17.17 7.67 -22.62
CA HIS A 510 -18.60 7.68 -22.85
C HIS A 510 -18.96 6.91 -24.12
N PHE A 511 -18.10 6.97 -25.15
CA PHE A 511 -18.20 6.09 -26.32
C PHE A 511 -18.04 4.61 -25.93
N VAL A 512 -17.00 4.24 -25.18
CA VAL A 512 -16.79 2.85 -24.70
C VAL A 512 -17.97 2.37 -23.85
N TRP A 513 -18.51 3.22 -22.97
CA TRP A 513 -19.68 2.95 -22.16
C TRP A 513 -20.94 2.73 -23.01
N ALA A 514 -21.25 3.65 -23.92
CA ALA A 514 -22.41 3.53 -24.81
C ALA A 514 -22.29 2.29 -25.72
N PHE A 515 -21.11 2.04 -26.29
CA PHE A 515 -20.84 0.89 -27.15
C PHE A 515 -20.90 -0.44 -26.37
N SER A 516 -20.57 -0.44 -25.08
CA SER A 516 -20.69 -1.64 -24.23
C SER A 516 -22.12 -2.17 -24.11
N LEU A 517 -23.13 -1.30 -24.22
CA LEU A 517 -24.55 -1.68 -24.22
C LEU A 517 -24.86 -2.63 -25.39
N MET A 518 -24.21 -2.44 -26.54
CA MET A 518 -24.35 -3.34 -27.70
C MET A 518 -23.81 -4.75 -27.37
N PHE A 519 -22.71 -4.87 -26.63
CA PHE A 519 -22.19 -6.18 -26.20
C PHE A 519 -22.97 -6.81 -25.04
N LEU A 520 -23.61 -6.01 -24.19
CA LEU A 520 -24.48 -6.50 -23.11
C LEU A 520 -25.82 -7.05 -23.63
N PHE A 521 -26.43 -6.38 -24.61
CA PHE A 521 -27.82 -6.62 -25.01
C PHE A 521 -28.02 -7.21 -26.41
N SER A 522 -27.01 -7.18 -27.32
CA SER A 522 -27.15 -7.82 -28.65
C SER A 522 -26.80 -9.31 -28.63
N GLY A 523 -27.56 -10.11 -29.38
CA GLY A 523 -27.36 -11.56 -29.50
C GLY A 523 -26.19 -11.94 -30.42
N ARG A 524 -25.62 -13.14 -30.20
CA ARG A 524 -24.50 -13.69 -31.00
C ARG A 524 -24.80 -13.77 -32.51
N GLY A 525 -26.05 -14.04 -32.89
CA GLY A 525 -26.46 -14.12 -34.30
C GLY A 525 -26.17 -12.83 -35.06
N TYR A 526 -26.61 -11.68 -34.53
CA TYR A 526 -26.38 -10.35 -35.14
C TYR A 526 -24.90 -10.08 -35.42
N TRP A 527 -24.02 -10.40 -34.47
CA TRP A 527 -22.57 -10.26 -34.65
C TRP A 527 -21.97 -11.28 -35.63
N GLN A 528 -22.54 -12.48 -35.74
CA GLN A 528 -22.08 -13.49 -36.71
C GLN A 528 -22.46 -13.09 -38.14
N GLU A 529 -23.70 -12.66 -38.39
CA GLU A 529 -24.18 -12.14 -39.68
C GLU A 529 -23.32 -10.95 -40.17
N LEU A 530 -22.99 -10.02 -39.26
CA LEU A 530 -22.13 -8.88 -39.57
C LEU A 530 -20.70 -9.33 -39.92
N ILE A 531 -20.11 -10.26 -39.16
CA ILE A 531 -18.78 -10.80 -39.44
C ILE A 531 -18.75 -11.56 -40.76
N GLU A 532 -19.78 -12.37 -41.07
CA GLU A 532 -19.86 -13.12 -42.33
C GLU A 532 -20.07 -12.18 -43.53
N SER A 533 -20.84 -11.11 -43.38
CA SER A 533 -20.96 -10.03 -44.38
C SER A 533 -19.62 -9.33 -44.65
N ILE A 534 -18.85 -9.05 -43.59
CA ILE A 534 -17.51 -8.45 -43.70
C ILE A 534 -16.52 -9.43 -44.36
N VAL A 535 -16.56 -10.72 -44.00
CA VAL A 535 -15.71 -11.76 -44.61
C VAL A 535 -16.05 -11.96 -46.09
N TRP A 536 -17.34 -11.91 -46.46
CA TRP A 536 -17.79 -11.96 -47.85
C TRP A 536 -17.20 -10.80 -48.66
N ALA A 537 -17.23 -9.57 -48.12
CA ALA A 537 -16.63 -8.40 -48.76
C ALA A 537 -15.10 -8.52 -48.92
N HIS A 538 -14.38 -8.97 -47.89
CA HIS A 538 -12.93 -9.19 -47.98
C HIS A 538 -12.55 -10.29 -48.99
N ASN A 539 -13.38 -11.33 -49.15
CA ASN A 539 -13.21 -12.35 -50.18
C ASN A 539 -13.40 -11.78 -51.60
N LYS A 540 -14.39 -10.90 -51.81
CA LYS A 540 -14.56 -10.19 -53.10
C LYS A 540 -13.36 -9.30 -53.44
N LEU A 541 -12.72 -8.71 -52.44
CA LEU A 541 -11.51 -7.89 -52.57
C LEU A 541 -10.19 -8.67 -52.56
N LYS A 542 -10.21 -10.02 -52.48
CA LYS A 542 -9.03 -10.91 -52.39
C LYS A 542 -8.08 -10.62 -51.20
N VAL A 543 -8.56 -9.95 -50.15
CA VAL A 543 -7.82 -9.63 -48.92
C VAL A 543 -8.38 -10.37 -47.69
N ALA A 544 -9.02 -11.51 -47.91
CA ALA A 544 -9.56 -12.33 -46.82
C ALA A 544 -8.43 -12.99 -46.01
N PRO A 545 -8.45 -12.90 -44.66
CA PRO A 545 -7.48 -13.59 -43.82
C PRO A 545 -7.67 -15.11 -43.91
N ALA A 546 -6.57 -15.87 -43.77
CA ALA A 546 -6.57 -17.32 -43.85
C ALA A 546 -7.32 -18.03 -42.69
N THR A 547 -7.70 -17.29 -41.65
CA THR A 547 -8.48 -17.76 -40.50
C THR A 547 -9.89 -17.16 -40.55
N GLN A 548 -10.93 -17.99 -40.41
CA GLN A 548 -12.31 -17.49 -40.28
C GLN A 548 -12.49 -16.79 -38.92
N PRO A 549 -12.80 -15.48 -38.88
CA PRO A 549 -13.28 -14.84 -37.66
C PRO A 549 -14.67 -15.42 -37.29
N ARG A 550 -14.95 -15.49 -35.99
CA ARG A 550 -16.24 -15.99 -35.45
C ARG A 550 -16.70 -15.08 -34.32
N ALA A 551 -17.99 -14.81 -34.24
CA ALA A 551 -18.58 -14.06 -33.15
C ALA A 551 -18.38 -14.79 -31.81
N LEU A 552 -18.00 -14.03 -30.79
CA LEU A 552 -17.83 -14.46 -29.40
C LEU A 552 -19.06 -15.25 -28.92
N SER A 553 -18.86 -16.22 -28.03
CA SER A 553 -20.00 -16.84 -27.33
C SER A 553 -20.74 -15.80 -26.49
N ILE A 554 -22.03 -16.00 -26.23
CA ILE A 554 -22.86 -15.05 -25.46
C ILE A 554 -22.22 -14.73 -24.08
N VAL A 555 -21.57 -15.70 -23.45
CA VAL A 555 -20.88 -15.52 -22.16
C VAL A 555 -19.59 -14.69 -22.31
N GLN A 556 -18.83 -14.85 -23.41
CA GLN A 556 -17.69 -13.99 -23.71
C GLN A 556 -18.14 -12.57 -24.08
N GLY A 557 -19.16 -12.43 -24.94
CA GLY A 557 -19.73 -11.14 -25.32
C GLY A 557 -20.25 -10.35 -24.11
N ARG A 558 -20.98 -11.00 -23.19
CA ARG A 558 -21.43 -10.39 -21.93
C ARG A 558 -20.29 -10.09 -20.96
N ALA A 559 -19.25 -10.94 -20.88
CA ALA A 559 -18.07 -10.66 -20.06
C ALA A 559 -17.33 -9.42 -20.58
N VAL A 560 -17.12 -9.33 -21.90
CA VAL A 560 -16.54 -8.16 -22.59
C VAL A 560 -17.45 -6.94 -22.37
N GLY A 561 -18.75 -7.07 -22.61
CA GLY A 561 -19.74 -6.00 -22.46
C GLY A 561 -19.81 -5.44 -21.04
N VAL A 562 -19.94 -6.28 -20.01
CA VAL A 562 -19.95 -5.79 -18.62
C VAL A 562 -18.58 -5.23 -18.21
N THR A 563 -17.48 -5.74 -18.77
CA THR A 563 -16.16 -5.14 -18.57
C THR A 563 -16.10 -3.75 -19.20
N HIS A 564 -16.59 -3.55 -20.41
CA HIS A 564 -16.59 -2.22 -21.05
C HIS A 564 -17.66 -1.28 -20.43
N TYR A 565 -18.76 -1.81 -19.90
CA TYR A 565 -19.79 -1.03 -19.20
C TYR A 565 -19.31 -0.57 -17.83
N LEU A 566 -18.63 -1.46 -17.09
CA LEU A 566 -17.86 -1.08 -15.93
C LEU A 566 -16.75 -0.14 -16.36
N LEU A 567 -15.65 -0.61 -16.95
CA LEU A 567 -14.48 0.21 -17.27
C LEU A 567 -14.83 1.54 -17.97
N GLY A 568 -15.77 1.56 -18.91
CA GLY A 568 -16.26 2.75 -19.61
C GLY A 568 -17.23 3.64 -18.80
N GLY A 569 -18.12 3.08 -17.99
CA GLY A 569 -19.05 3.85 -17.14
C GLY A 569 -18.36 4.39 -15.89
N ILE A 570 -17.49 3.56 -15.33
CA ILE A 570 -16.36 3.92 -14.48
C ILE A 570 -15.69 5.09 -15.18
N ALA A 571 -14.96 4.91 -16.28
CA ALA A 571 -14.27 5.97 -17.03
C ALA A 571 -15.10 7.25 -17.25
N THR A 572 -16.39 7.15 -17.55
CA THR A 572 -17.27 8.30 -17.84
C THR A 572 -17.60 9.08 -16.58
N THR A 573 -18.04 8.38 -15.53
CA THR A 573 -18.21 8.98 -14.20
C THR A 573 -16.87 9.54 -13.75
N TRP A 574 -15.78 8.84 -14.10
CA TRP A 574 -14.38 9.21 -13.98
C TRP A 574 -13.87 10.23 -14.98
N ALA A 575 -14.68 10.91 -15.79
CA ALA A 575 -14.19 11.96 -16.71
C ALA A 575 -15.02 13.27 -16.68
N PHE A 576 -16.02 13.34 -15.79
CA PHE A 576 -16.95 14.46 -15.58
C PHE A 576 -16.57 15.63 -14.60
N PHE A 577 -15.86 15.46 -13.47
CA PHE A 577 -15.43 16.54 -12.54
C PHE A 577 -13.92 16.98 -12.43
N LEU A 578 -12.87 16.42 -13.07
CA LEU A 578 -11.51 17.00 -13.12
C LEU A 578 -11.55 18.29 -13.88
N ALA A 579 -12.10 18.17 -15.08
CA ALA A 579 -12.26 19.30 -15.96
C ALA A 579 -13.13 20.36 -15.27
N ARG A 580 -14.02 19.95 -14.34
CA ARG A 580 -14.78 20.86 -13.48
C ARG A 580 -14.01 21.43 -12.27
N ILE A 581 -13.21 20.62 -11.56
CA ILE A 581 -12.69 20.97 -10.21
C ILE A 581 -11.20 21.32 -10.22
N ILE A 582 -10.36 20.70 -11.07
CA ILE A 582 -8.97 21.17 -11.29
C ILE A 582 -8.95 22.54 -12.00
N ALA A 583 -10.03 22.90 -12.71
CA ALA A 583 -10.23 24.24 -13.26
C ALA A 583 -10.27 25.38 -12.20
N LEU A 584 -10.29 25.06 -10.89
CA LEU A 584 -10.66 25.99 -9.82
C LEU A 584 -9.56 26.24 -8.76
N GLY A 585 -8.26 26.07 -9.05
CA GLY A 585 -7.23 26.43 -8.06
C GLY A 585 -5.76 26.47 -8.51
N LYS A 586 -5.01 27.45 -7.99
CA LYS A 586 -3.54 27.61 -7.99
C LYS A 586 -3.12 28.51 -6.80
N GLU A 587 -2.03 28.18 -6.08
CA GLU A 587 -1.01 29.07 -5.44
C GLU A 587 -0.12 28.31 -4.41
N THR A 588 0.92 28.94 -3.85
CA THR A 588 2.15 28.30 -3.30
C THR A 588 2.76 28.95 -2.04
N LEU A 589 3.47 28.18 -1.18
CA LEU A 589 4.30 28.66 -0.05
C LEU A 589 5.61 27.84 0.16
N SER A 590 6.49 28.27 1.10
CA SER A 590 7.96 28.05 1.07
C SER A 590 8.61 27.30 2.27
N HIS A 591 9.94 27.40 2.47
CA HIS A 591 10.79 26.53 3.33
C HIS A 591 12.08 27.20 3.84
N GLY A 592 12.69 26.62 4.88
CA GLY A 592 14.08 26.83 5.32
C GLY A 592 14.49 25.80 6.40
N TYR A 593 15.74 25.44 6.66
CA TYR A 593 17.06 25.78 6.09
C TYR A 593 18.09 24.70 6.57
N ARG A 594 19.12 24.23 5.85
CA ARG A 594 19.51 24.28 4.42
C ARG A 594 20.01 22.90 3.93
N THR A 595 19.30 21.80 4.25
CA THR A 595 19.69 20.40 3.93
C THR A 595 19.99 20.11 2.45
N PHE A 596 19.54 20.97 1.54
CA PHE A 596 19.63 20.84 0.08
C PHE A 596 21.05 20.92 -0.52
N THR A 597 22.09 21.33 0.23
CA THR A 597 23.42 21.63 -0.36
C THR A 597 24.63 20.95 0.32
N CYS A 598 24.43 20.03 1.28
CA CYS A 598 25.52 19.36 2.00
C CYS A 598 25.52 17.85 1.72
N LYS A 599 26.70 17.28 1.44
CA LYS A 599 26.86 15.85 1.12
C LYS A 599 27.11 15.02 2.38
N THR A 600 26.48 13.85 2.45
CA THR A 600 26.54 12.91 3.58
C THR A 600 27.86 12.13 3.59
N TYR A 601 28.51 11.99 4.75
CA TYR A 601 29.82 11.32 4.86
C TYR A 601 29.67 9.89 5.39
N CYS A 602 30.39 8.93 4.80
CA CYS A 602 30.40 7.54 5.29
C CYS A 602 31.58 7.28 6.23
N SER A 603 32.78 7.71 5.85
CA SER A 603 34.02 7.51 6.60
C SER A 603 35.15 8.35 6.01
N CYS A 604 36.19 8.60 6.80
CA CYS A 604 37.49 9.06 6.29
C CYS A 604 38.18 7.93 5.50
N ASN A 605 38.91 8.28 4.44
CA ASN A 605 39.76 7.36 3.67
C ASN A 605 41.21 7.50 4.11
N LEU A 606 41.74 6.49 4.81
CA LEU A 606 43.15 6.38 5.19
C LEU A 606 43.88 5.36 4.30
N GLY A 607 43.84 5.60 2.99
CA GLY A 607 44.58 4.79 2.01
C GLY A 607 46.03 5.24 1.88
N SER A 608 46.96 4.53 2.52
CA SER A 608 48.41 4.86 2.45
C SER A 608 49.02 4.79 1.05
N SER A 609 48.34 4.13 0.10
CA SER A 609 48.71 4.07 -1.32
C SER A 609 48.11 5.18 -2.18
N PHE A 610 47.38 6.15 -1.60
CA PHE A 610 46.82 7.27 -2.36
C PHE A 610 47.91 8.28 -2.71
N GLY A 611 48.12 8.54 -4.01
CA GLY A 611 48.91 9.68 -4.46
C GLY A 611 48.21 11.01 -4.16
N GLN A 612 48.96 12.10 -4.06
CA GLN A 612 48.44 13.42 -3.68
C GLN A 612 47.21 13.89 -4.49
N PRO A 613 47.12 13.71 -5.83
CA PRO A 613 45.91 14.06 -6.57
C PRO A 613 44.65 13.26 -6.18
N ALA A 614 44.82 12.04 -5.65
CA ALA A 614 43.73 11.24 -5.09
C ALA A 614 43.32 11.74 -3.70
N VAL A 615 44.28 12.15 -2.87
CA VAL A 615 44.00 12.81 -1.58
C VAL A 615 43.14 14.06 -1.80
N GLU A 616 43.52 14.89 -2.77
CA GLU A 616 42.77 16.08 -3.16
C GLU A 616 41.39 15.73 -3.75
N ALA A 617 41.31 14.82 -4.72
CA ALA A 617 40.05 14.44 -5.38
C ALA A 617 39.00 13.83 -4.42
N PHE A 618 39.42 13.20 -3.32
CA PHE A 618 38.52 12.67 -2.28
C PHE A 618 38.29 13.62 -1.10
N THR A 619 39.01 14.74 -1.00
CA THR A 619 38.80 15.76 0.03
C THR A 619 37.71 16.74 -0.43
N ARG A 620 36.46 16.48 -0.05
CA ARG A 620 35.29 17.17 -0.63
C ARG A 620 34.13 17.37 0.34
N GLY A 621 33.19 18.23 -0.05
CA GLY A 621 31.94 18.52 0.68
C GLY A 621 32.08 19.46 1.89
N GLY A 622 33.31 19.86 2.25
CA GLY A 622 33.64 20.61 3.47
C GLY A 622 34.54 19.86 4.45
N ALA A 623 34.91 18.60 4.17
CA ALA A 623 35.86 17.85 4.99
C ALA A 623 37.31 18.33 4.80
N LEU A 624 38.11 18.26 5.88
CA LEU A 624 39.54 18.61 5.89
C LEU A 624 40.48 17.49 5.37
N GLY A 625 39.93 16.40 4.83
CA GLY A 625 40.71 15.29 4.29
C GLY A 625 39.84 14.30 3.50
N PRO A 626 40.44 13.21 2.97
CA PRO A 626 39.76 12.28 2.08
C PRO A 626 38.56 11.58 2.73
N VAL A 627 37.42 11.56 2.06
CA VAL A 627 36.15 11.02 2.59
C VAL A 627 35.34 10.27 1.54
N ASN A 628 34.67 9.21 1.98
CA ASN A 628 33.62 8.53 1.22
C ASN A 628 32.27 9.24 1.44
N ILE A 629 31.46 9.34 0.38
CA ILE A 629 30.07 9.82 0.46
C ILE A 629 29.15 8.64 0.79
N ALA A 630 28.16 8.86 1.67
CA ALA A 630 27.27 7.81 2.15
C ALA A 630 25.99 7.70 1.29
N TYR A 631 25.91 6.66 0.45
CA TYR A 631 24.72 6.37 -0.37
C TYR A 631 23.74 5.38 0.28
N SER A 632 23.67 5.35 1.61
CA SER A 632 22.94 4.36 2.41
C SER A 632 21.66 4.89 3.07
N GLY A 633 21.34 6.18 2.92
CA GLY A 633 20.14 6.81 3.49
C GLY A 633 20.13 6.97 5.02
N VAL A 634 21.20 6.55 5.73
CA VAL A 634 21.21 6.55 7.21
C VAL A 634 21.12 7.96 7.80
N TYR A 635 21.67 8.98 7.15
CA TYR A 635 21.54 10.38 7.57
C TYR A 635 20.09 10.85 7.52
N GLN A 636 19.40 10.60 6.40
CA GLN A 636 18.01 10.96 6.19
C GLN A 636 17.10 10.22 7.18
N TRP A 637 17.35 8.93 7.43
CA TRP A 637 16.64 8.14 8.44
C TRP A 637 16.86 8.69 9.87
N TRP A 638 18.12 8.83 10.30
CA TRP A 638 18.48 9.30 11.64
C TRP A 638 17.96 10.71 11.93
N TYR A 639 18.04 11.61 10.95
CA TYR A 639 17.43 12.95 11.04
C TYR A 639 15.91 12.88 11.18
N THR A 640 15.23 11.99 10.44
CA THR A 640 13.77 11.84 10.51
C THR A 640 13.30 11.35 11.89
N ILE A 641 14.08 10.51 12.58
CA ILE A 641 13.76 10.01 13.93
C ILE A 641 14.24 10.92 15.08
N GLY A 642 14.68 12.16 14.77
CA GLY A 642 14.98 13.17 15.79
C GLY A 642 16.42 13.19 16.32
N LEU A 643 17.36 12.46 15.71
CA LEU A 643 18.80 12.56 16.02
C LEU A 643 19.37 13.86 15.42
N ARG A 644 20.17 14.60 16.19
CA ARG A 644 20.60 15.99 15.88
C ARG A 644 22.10 16.24 16.10
N THR A 645 22.75 15.49 16.98
CA THR A 645 24.17 15.69 17.35
C THR A 645 25.02 14.44 17.10
N ASN A 646 26.34 14.60 17.07
CA ASN A 646 27.27 13.47 17.03
C ASN A 646 27.24 12.65 18.34
N GLU A 647 26.89 13.28 19.46
CA GLU A 647 26.74 12.64 20.78
C GLU A 647 25.57 11.65 20.80
N ASP A 648 24.45 11.99 20.14
CA ASP A 648 23.32 11.09 19.95
C ASP A 648 23.76 9.78 19.26
N LEU A 649 24.52 9.92 18.17
CA LEU A 649 25.02 8.81 17.37
C LEU A 649 26.06 7.97 18.13
N TYR A 650 26.96 8.62 18.86
CA TYR A 650 27.96 7.96 19.70
C TYR A 650 27.31 7.14 20.83
N THR A 651 26.35 7.74 21.53
CA THR A 651 25.58 7.08 22.59
C THR A 651 24.78 5.89 22.05
N GLY A 652 24.13 6.05 20.88
CA GLY A 652 23.44 4.97 20.18
C GLY A 652 24.38 3.83 19.77
N ALA A 653 25.59 4.14 19.29
CA ALA A 653 26.59 3.14 18.92
C ALA A 653 27.10 2.34 20.12
N LEU A 654 27.37 2.99 21.26
CA LEU A 654 27.73 2.31 22.50
C LEU A 654 26.61 1.41 23.02
N PHE A 655 25.35 1.88 22.97
CA PHE A 655 24.18 1.09 23.36
C PHE A 655 24.01 -0.17 22.48
N LEU A 656 24.17 -0.04 21.15
CA LEU A 656 24.11 -1.19 20.23
C LEU A 656 25.28 -2.16 20.43
N LEU A 657 26.48 -1.68 20.73
CA LEU A 657 27.63 -2.52 21.08
C LEU A 657 27.38 -3.31 22.38
N PHE A 658 26.79 -2.68 23.39
CA PHE A 658 26.40 -3.32 24.65
C PHE A 658 25.30 -4.38 24.45
N LEU A 659 24.25 -4.08 23.67
CA LEU A 659 23.22 -5.06 23.30
C LEU A 659 23.79 -6.24 22.49
N SER A 660 24.76 -5.99 21.61
CA SER A 660 25.47 -7.03 20.85
C SER A 660 26.26 -7.95 21.80
N ALA A 661 27.00 -7.39 22.75
CA ALA A 661 27.72 -8.15 23.77
C ALA A 661 26.76 -9.00 24.64
N ILE A 662 25.65 -8.44 25.10
CA ILE A 662 24.59 -9.18 25.82
C ILE A 662 24.04 -10.33 24.95
N SER A 663 23.78 -10.08 23.67
CA SER A 663 23.23 -11.08 22.74
C SER A 663 24.19 -12.26 22.53
N LEU A 664 25.49 -11.99 22.42
CA LEU A 664 26.54 -13.02 22.33
C LEU A 664 26.66 -13.81 23.65
N ILE A 665 26.61 -13.13 24.81
CA ILE A 665 26.63 -13.78 26.12
C ILE A 665 25.38 -14.66 26.33
N ALA A 666 24.20 -14.20 25.93
CA ALA A 666 22.96 -14.98 25.99
C ALA A 666 23.01 -16.19 25.05
N GLY A 667 23.56 -16.04 23.84
CA GLY A 667 23.83 -17.16 22.92
C GLY A 667 24.76 -18.21 23.53
N TRP A 668 25.90 -17.78 24.09
CA TRP A 668 26.82 -18.67 24.82
C TRP A 668 26.17 -19.32 26.03
N LEU A 669 25.34 -18.59 26.78
CA LEU A 669 24.63 -19.09 27.96
C LEU A 669 23.67 -20.22 27.58
N HIS A 670 22.86 -20.06 26.53
CA HIS A 670 21.95 -21.09 26.02
C HIS A 670 22.64 -22.26 25.30
N LEU A 671 23.96 -22.24 25.14
CA LEU A 671 24.76 -23.42 24.79
C LEU A 671 25.27 -24.18 26.02
N GLN A 672 25.27 -23.58 27.22
CA GLN A 672 25.72 -24.25 28.43
C GLN A 672 24.76 -25.38 28.85
N PRO A 673 25.26 -26.52 29.36
CA PRO A 673 24.44 -27.70 29.67
C PRO A 673 23.22 -27.43 30.58
N LYS A 674 23.30 -26.46 31.49
CA LYS A 674 22.22 -26.08 32.41
C LYS A 674 21.09 -25.26 31.76
N TRP A 675 21.36 -24.51 30.70
CA TRP A 675 20.44 -23.51 30.13
C TRP A 675 20.05 -23.79 28.66
N LYS A 676 20.49 -24.94 28.13
CA LYS A 676 20.20 -25.40 26.77
C LYS A 676 18.71 -25.78 26.62
N PRO A 677 17.93 -25.12 25.75
CA PRO A 677 16.51 -25.44 25.59
C PRO A 677 16.25 -26.85 25.04
N SER A 678 15.13 -27.45 25.44
CA SER A 678 14.69 -28.76 24.96
C SER A 678 14.12 -28.70 23.54
N VAL A 679 14.08 -29.85 22.84
CA VAL A 679 13.42 -29.95 21.52
C VAL A 679 11.93 -29.61 21.61
N SER A 680 11.27 -29.90 22.73
CA SER A 680 9.86 -29.51 22.97
C SER A 680 9.67 -27.99 23.06
N TRP A 681 10.66 -27.23 23.54
CA TRP A 681 10.62 -25.76 23.52
C TRP A 681 10.67 -25.23 22.09
N PHE A 682 11.61 -25.73 21.26
CA PHE A 682 11.74 -25.31 19.86
C PHE A 682 10.51 -25.67 18.99
N LYS A 683 9.77 -26.73 19.34
CA LYS A 683 8.54 -27.15 18.64
C LYS A 683 7.25 -26.54 19.21
N ASN A 684 7.31 -25.68 20.23
CA ASN A 684 6.13 -25.01 20.76
C ASN A 684 5.76 -23.80 19.88
N ALA A 685 5.18 -24.09 18.70
CA ALA A 685 4.80 -23.10 17.70
C ALA A 685 3.77 -22.10 18.26
N GLU A 686 2.75 -22.60 18.97
CA GLU A 686 1.73 -21.80 19.64
C GLU A 686 2.32 -20.74 20.59
N SER A 687 3.20 -21.12 21.52
CA SER A 687 3.85 -20.18 22.44
C SER A 687 4.77 -19.19 21.70
N ARG A 688 5.54 -19.67 20.72
CA ARG A 688 6.46 -18.82 19.94
C ARG A 688 5.71 -17.75 19.15
N LEU A 689 4.64 -18.13 18.44
CA LEU A 689 3.81 -17.20 17.68
C LEU A 689 3.14 -16.16 18.59
N ASN A 690 2.58 -16.59 19.73
CA ASN A 690 1.98 -15.69 20.71
C ASN A 690 2.97 -14.60 21.15
N HIS A 691 4.16 -14.97 21.64
CA HIS A 691 5.17 -14.01 22.13
C HIS A 691 5.78 -13.15 21.02
N HIS A 692 5.91 -13.66 19.79
CA HIS A 692 6.42 -12.87 18.68
C HIS A 692 5.37 -11.85 18.19
N LEU A 693 4.09 -12.20 18.16
CA LEU A 693 3.01 -11.29 17.72
C LEU A 693 2.72 -10.20 18.76
N SER A 694 2.53 -10.54 20.05
CA SER A 694 2.28 -9.51 21.08
C SER A 694 3.55 -8.80 21.54
N GLY A 695 4.62 -9.53 21.84
CA GLY A 695 5.86 -8.97 22.35
C GLY A 695 6.70 -8.33 21.26
N LEU A 696 7.30 -9.16 20.39
CA LEU A 696 8.29 -8.68 19.41
C LEU A 696 7.72 -7.66 18.42
N PHE A 697 6.49 -7.82 17.95
CA PHE A 697 5.84 -6.83 17.08
C PHE A 697 4.99 -5.82 17.86
N GLY A 698 4.02 -6.27 18.67
CA GLY A 698 3.08 -5.38 19.36
C GLY A 698 3.74 -4.39 20.33
N VAL A 699 4.50 -4.87 21.33
CA VAL A 699 5.16 -4.01 22.31
C VAL A 699 6.24 -3.14 21.66
N SER A 700 7.03 -3.69 20.73
CA SER A 700 8.03 -2.90 20.01
C SER A 700 7.41 -1.79 19.16
N SER A 701 6.27 -2.05 18.50
CA SER A 701 5.55 -1.02 17.74
C SER A 701 5.00 0.08 18.66
N LEU A 702 4.47 -0.27 19.83
CA LEU A 702 4.00 0.71 20.82
C LEU A 702 5.15 1.55 21.39
N ALA A 703 6.29 0.91 21.70
CA ALA A 703 7.50 1.61 22.14
C ALA A 703 8.07 2.52 21.05
N TRP A 704 8.00 2.10 19.78
CA TRP A 704 8.39 2.93 18.64
C TRP A 704 7.46 4.13 18.43
N THR A 705 6.15 3.96 18.57
CA THR A 705 5.20 5.09 18.63
C THR A 705 5.54 6.05 19.75
N GLY A 706 5.88 5.54 20.95
CA GLY A 706 6.38 6.35 22.06
C GLY A 706 7.63 7.15 21.71
N HIS A 707 8.64 6.53 21.09
CA HIS A 707 9.85 7.22 20.62
C HIS A 707 9.53 8.30 19.58
N LEU A 708 8.66 8.03 18.61
CA LEU A 708 8.29 9.02 17.60
C LEU A 708 7.56 10.22 18.23
N VAL A 709 6.63 9.98 19.16
CA VAL A 709 5.85 11.02 19.84
C VAL A 709 6.70 11.85 20.82
N HIS A 710 7.58 11.22 21.59
CA HIS A 710 8.37 11.91 22.63
C HIS A 710 9.71 12.47 22.14
N VAL A 711 10.26 12.00 21.01
CA VAL A 711 11.61 12.39 20.56
C VAL A 711 11.64 12.89 19.11
N ALA A 712 11.04 12.15 18.17
CA ALA A 712 11.12 12.53 16.76
C ALA A 712 10.27 13.77 16.41
N ILE A 713 9.04 13.86 16.94
CA ILE A 713 8.14 15.00 16.70
C ILE A 713 8.62 16.29 17.39
N PRO A 714 9.02 16.30 18.68
CA PRO A 714 9.68 17.47 19.28
C PRO A 714 10.93 17.87 18.49
N GLY A 715 11.78 16.89 18.15
CA GLY A 715 12.99 17.13 17.36
C GLY A 715 12.75 17.66 15.94
N SER A 716 11.57 17.43 15.34
CA SER A 716 11.19 18.02 14.04
C SER A 716 10.62 19.44 14.16
N ARG A 717 10.16 19.83 15.35
CA ARG A 717 9.70 21.18 15.70
C ARG A 717 10.80 22.09 16.27
N GLY A 718 11.99 21.54 16.55
CA GLY A 718 13.14 22.25 17.12
C GLY A 718 13.33 22.04 18.62
N GLU A 719 12.47 21.27 19.27
CA GLU A 719 12.55 20.95 20.70
C GLU A 719 13.51 19.78 20.96
N TYR A 720 14.39 19.91 21.96
CA TYR A 720 15.42 18.91 22.25
C TYR A 720 15.03 18.03 23.45
N VAL A 721 14.60 16.79 23.16
CA VAL A 721 14.21 15.79 24.17
C VAL A 721 15.16 14.59 24.14
N ARG A 722 15.76 14.27 25.29
CA ARG A 722 16.77 13.20 25.50
C ARG A 722 16.65 12.64 26.93
N TRP A 723 17.41 11.59 27.25
CA TRP A 723 17.33 10.88 28.54
C TRP A 723 17.47 11.75 29.79
N ASN A 724 18.11 12.91 29.68
CA ASN A 724 18.29 13.88 30.79
C ASN A 724 17.08 14.81 31.02
N ASN A 725 16.09 14.85 30.13
CA ASN A 725 14.88 15.65 30.27
C ASN A 725 13.58 14.97 29.77
N PHE A 726 13.64 13.72 29.31
CA PHE A 726 12.51 12.94 28.77
C PHE A 726 11.36 12.72 29.76
N LEU A 727 11.64 12.78 31.07
CA LEU A 727 10.62 12.63 32.12
C LEU A 727 9.98 13.99 32.51
N ASP A 728 10.68 15.09 32.25
CA ASP A 728 10.31 16.45 32.65
C ASP A 728 9.66 17.23 31.50
N VAL A 729 10.17 17.02 30.27
CA VAL A 729 9.53 17.46 29.04
C VAL A 729 8.46 16.43 28.69
N LEU A 730 7.23 16.72 29.09
CA LEU A 730 6.06 16.03 28.57
C LEU A 730 6.10 16.07 27.03
N PRO A 731 5.71 15.00 26.32
CA PRO A 731 5.58 15.02 24.86
C PRO A 731 4.55 16.06 24.37
N HIS A 732 3.76 16.59 25.31
CA HIS A 732 2.69 17.55 25.07
C HIS A 732 2.12 18.10 26.41
N PRO A 733 1.75 19.40 26.50
CA PRO A 733 1.21 20.08 27.68
C PRO A 733 0.39 19.31 28.73
N GLN A 734 -0.70 18.62 28.37
CA GLN A 734 -1.59 17.98 29.38
C GLN A 734 -1.08 16.62 29.91
N GLY A 735 0.03 16.09 29.38
CA GLY A 735 0.56 14.78 29.78
C GLY A 735 -0.44 13.63 29.63
N LEU A 736 -0.31 12.60 30.46
CA LEU A 736 -1.15 11.40 30.36
C LEU A 736 -2.58 11.57 30.95
N GLY A 737 -2.99 12.78 31.36
CA GLY A 737 -4.30 13.00 31.99
C GLY A 737 -5.46 12.45 31.16
N PRO A 738 -5.65 12.90 29.90
CA PRO A 738 -6.73 12.41 29.05
C PRO A 738 -6.52 10.99 28.51
N LEU A 739 -5.32 10.42 28.61
CA LEU A 739 -5.10 8.98 28.39
C LEU A 739 -5.80 8.15 29.46
N PHE A 740 -5.81 8.60 30.71
CA PHE A 740 -6.38 7.85 31.83
C PHE A 740 -7.87 8.14 32.05
N THR A 741 -8.39 9.34 31.71
CA THR A 741 -9.84 9.59 31.80
C THR A 741 -10.64 8.91 30.69
N ALA A 742 -10.01 8.60 29.56
CA ALA A 742 -10.65 7.90 28.44
C ALA A 742 -10.54 6.36 28.52
N ILE A 743 -9.70 5.80 29.40
CA ILE A 743 -9.35 4.36 29.38
C ILE A 743 -9.38 3.71 30.75
N ALA A 744 -10.44 2.97 31.01
CA ALA A 744 -10.42 1.87 31.97
C ALA A 744 -10.28 0.53 31.22
N PHE A 745 -9.18 -0.19 31.50
CA PHE A 745 -8.97 -1.62 31.18
C PHE A 745 -9.07 -2.08 29.70
N ILE A 746 -7.91 -2.32 29.08
CA ILE A 746 -7.36 -3.67 28.75
C ILE A 746 -6.15 -3.51 27.82
N PHE A 747 -5.11 -4.33 28.03
CA PHE A 747 -3.95 -4.44 27.11
C PHE A 747 -3.79 -5.89 26.62
N LEU A 748 -3.04 -6.06 25.51
CA LEU A 748 -2.27 -7.27 25.18
C LEU A 748 -3.12 -8.54 24.87
N ILE A 749 -3.73 -8.63 23.67
CA ILE A 749 -4.58 -9.78 23.26
C ILE A 749 -4.08 -10.56 22.04
N ALA A 750 -3.43 -9.93 21.05
CA ALA A 750 -3.06 -10.61 19.80
C ALA A 750 -2.13 -11.85 20.01
N GLY A 751 -1.40 -11.88 21.12
CA GLY A 751 -0.57 -13.01 21.56
C GLY A 751 -1.28 -13.99 22.52
N HIS A 752 -2.62 -14.04 22.53
CA HIS A 752 -3.41 -14.98 23.35
C HIS A 752 -4.33 -15.89 22.50
N MET A 753 -4.14 -15.92 21.18
CA MET A 753 -4.92 -16.75 20.25
C MET A 753 -4.59 -18.25 20.39
N TYR A 754 -3.30 -18.58 20.54
CA TYR A 754 -2.83 -19.97 20.48
C TYR A 754 -2.64 -20.60 21.87
N ARG A 755 -2.83 -21.93 21.96
CA ARG A 755 -2.87 -22.65 23.24
C ARG A 755 -1.50 -22.74 23.91
N THR A 756 -1.43 -22.34 25.17
CA THR A 756 -0.22 -22.42 26.00
C THR A 756 -0.44 -23.30 27.24
N ASN A 757 0.61 -23.47 28.07
CA ASN A 757 0.61 -24.29 29.29
C ASN A 757 -0.50 -23.93 30.29
N PHE A 758 -1.12 -22.75 30.20
CA PHE A 758 -2.28 -22.36 31.00
C PHE A 758 -3.57 -23.12 30.63
N GLY A 759 -3.56 -23.95 29.57
CA GLY A 759 -4.72 -24.71 29.09
C GLY A 759 -5.62 -23.95 28.11
N ILE A 760 -5.15 -22.78 27.66
CA ILE A 760 -5.97 -21.66 27.18
C ILE A 760 -5.55 -21.26 25.77
N GLY A 761 -6.47 -21.35 24.81
CA GLY A 761 -6.28 -20.99 23.38
C GLY A 761 -6.56 -22.12 22.37
N HIS A 762 -6.36 -21.85 21.08
CA HIS A 762 -6.45 -22.84 19.99
C HIS A 762 -5.12 -23.58 19.78
N SER A 763 -5.11 -24.91 19.60
CA SER A 763 -3.96 -25.54 18.95
C SER A 763 -4.04 -25.36 17.44
N MET A 764 -2.91 -25.08 16.81
CA MET A 764 -2.81 -24.99 15.35
C MET A 764 -2.96 -26.37 14.69
N LYS A 765 -2.67 -27.46 15.43
CA LYS A 765 -2.92 -28.83 14.98
C LYS A 765 -4.41 -29.11 14.80
N ASP A 766 -5.20 -28.86 15.85
CA ASP A 766 -6.66 -29.02 15.85
C ASP A 766 -7.30 -28.28 14.67
N LEU A 767 -6.86 -27.03 14.43
CA LEU A 767 -7.35 -26.19 13.33
C LEU A 767 -7.02 -26.77 11.94
N LEU A 768 -5.82 -27.29 11.72
CA LEU A 768 -5.42 -27.86 10.43
C LEU A 768 -6.04 -29.25 10.19
N GLU A 769 -6.22 -30.07 11.23
CA GLU A 769 -6.86 -31.39 11.09
C GLU A 769 -8.38 -31.32 10.90
N ALA A 770 -9.04 -30.31 11.46
CA ALA A 770 -10.45 -30.03 11.18
C ALA A 770 -10.68 -29.47 9.76
N HIS A 771 -9.65 -28.91 9.13
CA HIS A 771 -9.76 -28.22 7.84
C HIS A 771 -9.73 -29.20 6.65
N MET A 772 -10.86 -29.87 6.42
CA MET A 772 -11.11 -30.70 5.23
C MET A 772 -12.17 -30.04 4.31
N PRO A 773 -11.91 -29.93 2.99
CA PRO A 773 -12.82 -29.24 2.07
C PRO A 773 -14.04 -30.10 1.70
N PRO A 774 -15.28 -29.57 1.73
CA PRO A 774 -16.52 -30.37 1.64
C PRO A 774 -16.64 -31.28 0.42
N GLY A 775 -16.12 -30.86 -0.74
CA GLY A 775 -16.27 -31.59 -2.00
C GLY A 775 -15.28 -32.73 -2.24
N GLY A 776 -14.39 -33.08 -1.30
CA GLY A 776 -13.43 -34.20 -1.41
C GLY A 776 -12.35 -34.09 -2.51
N ARG A 777 -12.42 -33.11 -3.41
CA ARG A 777 -11.50 -32.93 -4.56
C ARG A 777 -10.04 -32.60 -4.19
N LEU A 778 -9.79 -32.27 -2.92
CA LEU A 778 -8.45 -32.07 -2.35
C LEU A 778 -8.16 -33.10 -1.23
N GLY A 779 -8.89 -34.22 -1.23
CA GLY A 779 -8.66 -35.36 -0.34
C GLY A 779 -8.78 -35.01 1.15
N ARG A 780 -7.83 -35.50 1.94
CA ARG A 780 -7.67 -35.28 3.39
C ARG A 780 -7.33 -33.83 3.78
N GLY A 781 -7.25 -32.89 2.82
CA GLY A 781 -7.14 -31.46 3.08
C GLY A 781 -5.82 -31.09 3.75
N HIS A 782 -5.87 -30.44 4.92
CA HIS A 782 -4.69 -29.99 5.66
C HIS A 782 -4.19 -30.98 6.75
N LYS A 783 -4.77 -32.19 6.83
CA LYS A 783 -4.32 -33.22 7.80
C LYS A 783 -2.83 -33.56 7.62
N GLY A 784 -2.13 -33.72 8.73
CA GLY A 784 -0.68 -33.96 8.78
C GLY A 784 0.21 -32.74 8.53
N LEU A 785 -0.33 -31.60 8.08
CA LEU A 785 0.49 -30.43 7.77
C LEU A 785 1.12 -29.78 9.01
N TYR A 786 0.43 -29.69 10.15
CA TYR A 786 1.02 -29.10 11.36
C TYR A 786 2.33 -29.80 11.74
N ASP A 787 2.30 -31.13 11.84
CA ASP A 787 3.49 -31.91 12.19
C ASP A 787 4.54 -31.84 11.07
N THR A 788 4.14 -31.88 9.79
CA THR A 788 5.06 -31.78 8.64
C THR A 788 5.82 -30.44 8.64
N ILE A 789 5.14 -29.33 8.94
CA ILE A 789 5.72 -27.99 9.06
C ILE A 789 6.59 -27.90 10.34
N ASN A 790 6.03 -28.25 11.50
CA ASN A 790 6.68 -28.05 12.80
C ASN A 790 7.89 -28.97 13.01
N ASN A 791 7.93 -30.14 12.36
CA ASN A 791 9.09 -31.03 12.38
C ASN A 791 10.19 -30.60 11.39
N SER A 792 9.86 -29.95 10.26
CA SER A 792 10.85 -29.53 9.26
C SER A 792 11.30 -28.08 9.44
N ILE A 793 12.58 -27.91 9.78
CA ILE A 793 13.24 -26.59 9.74
C ILE A 793 13.36 -26.11 8.29
N HIS A 794 13.53 -27.00 7.31
CA HIS A 794 13.59 -26.62 5.89
C HIS A 794 12.26 -26.07 5.37
N PHE A 795 11.11 -26.62 5.79
CA PHE A 795 9.79 -26.07 5.43
C PHE A 795 9.53 -24.72 6.12
N GLN A 796 9.82 -24.61 7.42
CA GLN A 796 9.68 -23.35 8.16
C GLN A 796 10.56 -22.24 7.56
N LEU A 797 11.82 -22.53 7.24
CA LEU A 797 12.74 -21.59 6.61
C LEU A 797 12.34 -21.25 5.17
N GLY A 798 11.81 -22.22 4.41
CA GLY A 798 11.23 -21.97 3.08
C GLY A 798 10.06 -20.97 3.13
N LEU A 799 9.10 -21.16 4.03
CA LEU A 799 8.00 -20.21 4.22
C LEU A 799 8.48 -18.84 4.72
N ALA A 800 9.41 -18.81 5.68
CA ALA A 800 9.95 -17.57 6.23
C ALA A 800 10.67 -16.73 5.17
N LEU A 801 11.52 -17.37 4.35
CA LEU A 801 12.19 -16.73 3.23
C LEU A 801 11.19 -16.29 2.15
N ALA A 802 10.20 -17.10 1.79
CA ALA A 802 9.19 -16.69 0.81
C ALA A 802 8.40 -15.45 1.26
N SER A 803 8.04 -15.39 2.54
CA SER A 803 7.31 -14.27 3.14
C SER A 803 8.19 -13.03 3.21
N LEU A 804 9.45 -13.18 3.64
CA LEU A 804 10.41 -12.10 3.75
C LEU A 804 10.78 -11.52 2.38
N GLY A 805 11.03 -12.35 1.37
CA GLY A 805 11.43 -11.91 0.03
C GLY A 805 10.36 -11.07 -0.67
N VAL A 806 9.08 -11.44 -0.51
CA VAL A 806 7.94 -10.62 -0.96
C VAL A 806 7.94 -9.26 -0.25
N ILE A 807 8.12 -9.23 1.07
CA ILE A 807 8.16 -7.99 1.84
C ILE A 807 9.38 -7.13 1.48
N THR A 808 10.57 -7.71 1.27
CA THR A 808 11.78 -6.98 0.87
C THR A 808 11.62 -6.34 -0.51
N SER A 809 11.00 -7.02 -1.48
CA SER A 809 10.70 -6.40 -2.78
C SER A 809 9.63 -5.30 -2.66
N LEU A 810 8.60 -5.50 -1.80
CA LEU A 810 7.59 -4.48 -1.52
C LEU A 810 8.20 -3.22 -0.88
N VAL A 811 9.13 -3.38 0.07
CA VAL A 811 9.93 -2.30 0.66
C VAL A 811 10.68 -1.53 -0.43
N ALA A 812 11.35 -2.22 -1.36
CA ALA A 812 12.03 -1.56 -2.47
C ALA A 812 11.08 -0.72 -3.34
N GLN A 813 9.92 -1.28 -3.73
CA GLN A 813 8.94 -0.58 -4.56
C GLN A 813 8.31 0.61 -3.83
N HIS A 814 8.03 0.49 -2.53
CA HIS A 814 7.44 1.58 -1.74
C HIS A 814 8.46 2.67 -1.38
N MET A 815 9.72 2.33 -1.05
CA MET A 815 10.70 3.35 -0.62
C MET A 815 11.07 4.35 -1.71
N TYR A 816 11.05 3.97 -2.99
CA TYR A 816 11.35 4.91 -4.07
C TYR A 816 10.13 5.76 -4.47
N SER A 817 8.93 5.18 -4.45
CA SER A 817 7.68 5.86 -4.86
C SER A 817 7.02 6.67 -3.74
N LEU A 818 7.22 6.27 -2.48
CA LEU A 818 6.74 6.93 -1.26
C LEU A 818 7.91 7.13 -0.28
N PRO A 819 8.76 8.16 -0.49
CA PRO A 819 9.97 8.37 0.31
C PRO A 819 9.67 8.70 1.79
N ALA A 820 9.92 7.74 2.67
CA ALA A 820 9.57 7.82 4.10
C ALA A 820 10.55 8.63 4.98
N TYR A 821 11.62 9.19 4.39
CA TYR A 821 12.65 9.94 5.11
C TYR A 821 12.85 11.33 4.51
N ALA A 822 13.08 12.33 5.35
CA ALA A 822 13.25 13.71 4.90
C ALA A 822 14.40 13.86 3.88
N PHE A 823 14.16 14.63 2.81
CA PHE A 823 15.10 14.95 1.73
C PHE A 823 15.63 13.78 0.87
N ILE A 824 15.32 12.51 1.18
CA ILE A 824 15.88 11.36 0.44
C ILE A 824 15.46 11.30 -1.04
N ALA A 825 14.33 11.91 -1.40
CA ALA A 825 13.86 12.05 -2.78
C ALA A 825 14.76 12.91 -3.68
N GLN A 826 15.66 13.71 -3.08
CA GLN A 826 16.62 14.58 -3.79
C GLN A 826 18.02 13.96 -3.85
N ASP A 827 18.29 12.92 -3.05
CA ASP A 827 19.53 12.14 -3.10
C ASP A 827 19.35 10.96 -4.06
N PHE A 828 19.39 11.28 -5.36
CA PHE A 828 19.18 10.34 -6.46
C PHE A 828 20.12 9.12 -6.39
N THR A 829 21.36 9.31 -5.91
CA THR A 829 22.34 8.21 -5.82
C THR A 829 22.01 7.26 -4.67
N THR A 830 21.61 7.78 -3.51
CA THR A 830 21.07 6.96 -2.40
C THR A 830 19.80 6.23 -2.81
N GLN A 831 18.85 6.90 -3.46
CA GLN A 831 17.58 6.29 -3.88
C GLN A 831 17.83 5.11 -4.85
N ALA A 832 18.73 5.30 -5.82
CA ALA A 832 19.15 4.26 -6.77
C ALA A 832 19.84 3.07 -6.08
N ALA A 833 20.76 3.34 -5.14
CA ALA A 833 21.46 2.32 -4.37
C ALA A 833 20.47 1.50 -3.51
N LEU A 834 19.56 2.16 -2.79
CA LEU A 834 18.59 1.50 -1.91
C LEU A 834 17.58 0.63 -2.67
N TYR A 835 17.04 1.10 -3.79
CA TYR A 835 16.14 0.30 -4.63
C TYR A 835 16.84 -0.97 -5.12
N THR A 836 18.03 -0.80 -5.72
CA THR A 836 18.83 -1.89 -6.28
C THR A 836 19.20 -2.92 -5.22
N HIS A 837 19.70 -2.47 -4.06
CA HIS A 837 20.12 -3.32 -2.95
C HIS A 837 18.99 -4.25 -2.47
N HIS A 838 17.80 -3.70 -2.22
CA HIS A 838 16.68 -4.50 -1.73
C HIS A 838 16.14 -5.48 -2.79
N GLN A 839 16.14 -5.14 -4.08
CA GLN A 839 15.69 -6.08 -5.12
C GLN A 839 16.63 -7.28 -5.30
N TYR A 840 17.97 -7.08 -5.24
CA TYR A 840 18.90 -8.22 -5.27
C TYR A 840 18.76 -9.10 -4.03
N ILE A 841 18.60 -8.51 -2.83
CA ILE A 841 18.36 -9.28 -1.60
C ILE A 841 17.04 -10.08 -1.71
N ALA A 842 15.95 -9.47 -2.20
CA ALA A 842 14.70 -10.18 -2.43
C ALA A 842 14.86 -11.37 -3.37
N GLY A 843 15.62 -11.22 -4.46
CA GLY A 843 15.93 -12.31 -5.40
C GLY A 843 16.70 -13.48 -4.77
N PHE A 844 17.73 -13.20 -3.97
CA PHE A 844 18.47 -14.24 -3.23
C PHE A 844 17.62 -14.92 -2.14
N ILE A 845 16.79 -14.16 -1.43
CA ILE A 845 15.86 -14.70 -0.42
C ILE A 845 14.81 -15.61 -1.08
N MET A 846 14.20 -15.19 -2.19
CA MET A 846 13.19 -15.98 -2.92
C MET A 846 13.78 -17.25 -3.54
N THR A 847 14.97 -17.20 -4.15
CA THR A 847 15.65 -18.41 -4.65
C THR A 847 16.02 -19.36 -3.50
N GLY A 848 16.46 -18.82 -2.35
CA GLY A 848 16.68 -19.59 -1.12
C GLY A 848 15.41 -20.26 -0.56
N ALA A 849 14.25 -19.60 -0.64
CA ALA A 849 12.97 -20.16 -0.20
C ALA A 849 12.62 -21.46 -0.93
N PHE A 850 12.71 -21.46 -2.26
CA PHE A 850 12.45 -22.65 -3.09
C PHE A 850 13.54 -23.72 -2.94
N ALA A 851 14.81 -23.32 -2.77
CA ALA A 851 15.89 -24.27 -2.44
C ALA A 851 15.59 -25.03 -1.14
N HIS A 852 15.15 -24.34 -0.09
CA HIS A 852 14.75 -24.96 1.17
C HIS A 852 13.48 -25.83 1.03
N GLY A 853 12.51 -25.42 0.21
CA GLY A 853 11.38 -26.28 -0.18
C GLY A 853 11.81 -27.57 -0.88
N ALA A 854 12.79 -27.52 -1.79
CA ALA A 854 13.34 -28.70 -2.45
C ALA A 854 14.11 -29.62 -1.48
N ILE A 855 14.89 -29.05 -0.55
CA ILE A 855 15.58 -29.82 0.50
C ILE A 855 14.57 -30.52 1.41
N PHE A 856 13.49 -29.84 1.80
CA PHE A 856 12.37 -30.44 2.53
C PHE A 856 11.78 -31.66 1.79
N PHE A 857 11.48 -31.53 0.49
CA PHE A 857 10.90 -32.63 -0.28
C PHE A 857 11.82 -33.86 -0.35
N ILE A 858 13.15 -33.68 -0.27
CA ILE A 858 14.11 -34.79 -0.23
C ILE A 858 14.21 -35.39 1.17
N ARG A 859 14.50 -34.57 2.18
CA ARG A 859 14.95 -35.02 3.51
C ARG A 859 13.83 -35.27 4.51
N ASP A 860 12.80 -34.42 4.49
CA ASP A 860 11.87 -34.27 5.60
C ASP A 860 10.43 -34.69 5.23
N TYR A 861 10.08 -34.69 3.93
CA TYR A 861 8.76 -35.10 3.45
C TYR A 861 8.54 -36.62 3.57
N ASN A 862 7.65 -37.01 4.49
CA ASN A 862 7.09 -38.36 4.57
C ASN A 862 5.76 -38.46 3.76
N PRO A 863 5.69 -39.29 2.70
CA PRO A 863 4.46 -39.52 1.95
C PRO A 863 3.32 -40.14 2.76
N GLU A 864 3.60 -41.04 3.70
CA GLU A 864 2.58 -41.75 4.50
C GLU A 864 1.85 -40.78 5.44
N GLN A 865 2.60 -39.88 6.08
CA GLN A 865 2.05 -38.82 6.94
C GLN A 865 1.23 -37.78 6.16
N ASN A 866 1.52 -37.62 4.87
CA ASN A 866 0.87 -36.65 3.98
C ASN A 866 -0.12 -37.29 3.00
N GLU A 867 -0.44 -38.57 3.16
CA GLU A 867 -1.30 -39.34 2.26
C GLU A 867 -2.63 -38.62 1.98
N ASP A 868 -2.96 -38.49 0.69
CA ASP A 868 -4.16 -37.82 0.16
C ASP A 868 -4.37 -36.36 0.64
N ASN A 869 -3.39 -35.73 1.27
CA ASN A 869 -3.46 -34.31 1.65
C ASN A 869 -3.07 -33.40 0.47
N VAL A 870 -3.25 -32.08 0.63
CA VAL A 870 -2.96 -31.10 -0.45
C VAL A 870 -1.53 -31.16 -1.00
N LEU A 871 -0.55 -31.58 -0.17
CA LEU A 871 0.86 -31.65 -0.53
C LEU A 871 1.17 -32.91 -1.34
N ALA A 872 0.58 -34.06 -0.99
CA ALA A 872 0.63 -35.27 -1.80
C ALA A 872 -0.06 -35.07 -3.15
N ARG A 873 -1.28 -34.51 -3.16
CA ARG A 873 -2.02 -34.25 -4.39
C ARG A 873 -1.29 -33.30 -5.35
N MET A 874 -0.59 -32.28 -4.84
CA MET A 874 0.27 -31.42 -5.66
C MET A 874 1.39 -32.21 -6.39
N LEU A 875 1.97 -33.23 -5.75
CA LEU A 875 2.99 -34.09 -6.36
C LEU A 875 2.39 -35.04 -7.41
N GLU A 876 1.15 -35.49 -7.24
CA GLU A 876 0.45 -36.35 -8.23
C GLU A 876 0.27 -35.65 -9.58
N HIS A 877 -0.13 -34.37 -9.59
CA HIS A 877 -0.35 -33.59 -10.82
C HIS A 877 0.84 -32.68 -11.20
N LYS A 878 2.04 -32.94 -10.67
CA LYS A 878 3.24 -32.11 -10.89
C LYS A 878 3.60 -31.86 -12.36
N GLU A 879 3.33 -32.83 -13.23
CA GLU A 879 3.63 -32.72 -14.67
C GLU A 879 2.77 -31.65 -15.35
N ALA A 880 1.52 -31.46 -14.90
CA ALA A 880 0.64 -30.40 -15.40
C ALA A 880 1.12 -29.01 -14.95
N ILE A 881 1.58 -28.87 -13.69
CA ILE A 881 2.14 -27.61 -13.18
C ILE A 881 3.37 -27.19 -14.01
N LYS A 882 4.30 -28.13 -14.22
CA LYS A 882 5.52 -27.91 -15.02
C LYS A 882 5.20 -27.59 -16.48
N SER A 883 4.23 -28.27 -17.11
CA SER A 883 3.90 -28.03 -18.52
C SER A 883 3.26 -26.67 -18.76
N HIS A 884 2.39 -26.20 -17.88
CA HIS A 884 1.77 -24.87 -18.00
C HIS A 884 2.79 -23.75 -17.78
N LEU A 885 3.68 -23.86 -16.77
CA LEU A 885 4.77 -22.89 -16.55
C LEU A 885 5.75 -22.85 -17.74
N SER A 886 6.05 -24.00 -18.34
CA SER A 886 6.86 -24.10 -19.56
C SER A 886 6.20 -23.41 -20.75
N TRP A 887 4.90 -23.65 -20.96
CA TRP A 887 4.13 -22.99 -22.02
C TRP A 887 4.08 -21.46 -21.85
N VAL A 888 3.86 -20.95 -20.63
CA VAL A 888 3.88 -19.50 -20.36
C VAL A 888 5.27 -18.90 -20.63
N SER A 889 6.35 -19.57 -20.20
CA SER A 889 7.72 -19.09 -20.43
C SER A 889 8.05 -19.05 -21.93
N LEU A 890 7.70 -20.09 -22.69
CA LEU A 890 7.89 -20.10 -24.16
C LEU A 890 7.02 -19.05 -24.86
N PHE A 891 5.76 -18.88 -24.46
CA PHE A 891 4.86 -17.88 -25.01
C PHE A 891 5.40 -16.46 -24.82
N LEU A 892 5.79 -16.11 -23.59
CA LEU A 892 6.39 -14.80 -23.30
C LEU A 892 7.73 -14.61 -24.04
N GLY A 893 8.56 -15.66 -24.12
CA GLY A 893 9.86 -15.63 -24.77
C GLY A 893 9.77 -15.29 -26.26
N PHE A 894 8.99 -16.05 -27.02
CA PHE A 894 8.87 -15.84 -28.47
C PHE A 894 8.29 -14.46 -28.83
N HIS A 895 7.25 -14.00 -28.12
CA HIS A 895 6.61 -12.73 -28.44
C HIS A 895 7.45 -11.53 -28.00
N THR A 896 8.03 -11.53 -26.79
CA THR A 896 8.79 -10.39 -26.28
C THR A 896 10.09 -10.17 -27.08
N LEU A 897 10.86 -11.24 -27.30
CA LEU A 897 12.09 -11.14 -28.09
C LEU A 897 11.80 -10.88 -29.58
N GLY A 898 10.74 -11.49 -30.13
CA GLY A 898 10.32 -11.26 -31.51
C GLY A 898 9.95 -9.79 -31.79
N LEU A 899 9.25 -9.13 -30.86
CA LEU A 899 8.92 -7.71 -30.97
C LEU A 899 10.15 -6.80 -30.90
N TYR A 900 11.08 -7.07 -29.96
CA TYR A 900 12.35 -6.33 -29.89
C TYR A 900 13.16 -6.46 -31.18
N VAL A 901 13.35 -7.68 -31.69
CA VAL A 901 14.11 -7.94 -32.93
C VAL A 901 13.42 -7.30 -34.15
N HIS A 902 12.08 -7.34 -34.24
CA HIS A 902 11.35 -6.61 -35.28
C HIS A 902 11.63 -5.10 -35.20
N ASN A 903 11.59 -4.51 -34.01
CA ASN A 903 11.78 -3.08 -33.83
C ASN A 903 13.22 -2.62 -34.18
N ASP A 904 14.25 -3.38 -33.78
CA ASP A 904 15.64 -3.12 -34.19
C ASP A 904 15.80 -3.20 -35.72
N VAL A 905 15.19 -4.17 -36.40
CA VAL A 905 15.28 -4.32 -37.86
C VAL A 905 14.54 -3.19 -38.60
N MET A 906 13.36 -2.79 -38.13
CA MET A 906 12.63 -1.64 -38.72
C MET A 906 13.39 -0.32 -38.55
N LEU A 907 14.08 -0.13 -37.43
CA LEU A 907 14.97 1.01 -37.21
C LEU A 907 16.21 0.96 -38.12
N ALA A 908 16.85 -0.21 -38.25
CA ALA A 908 18.04 -0.40 -39.07
C ALA A 908 17.79 -0.17 -40.57
N PHE A 909 16.56 -0.41 -41.05
CA PHE A 909 16.13 -0.07 -42.41
C PHE A 909 15.64 1.38 -42.56
N GLY A 910 15.76 2.23 -41.52
CA GLY A 910 15.36 3.64 -41.57
C GLY A 910 13.85 3.87 -41.60
N THR A 911 13.06 2.88 -41.17
CA THR A 911 11.58 2.94 -41.15
C THR A 911 11.02 2.72 -39.74
N PRO A 912 11.32 3.61 -38.77
CA PRO A 912 10.87 3.47 -37.39
C PRO A 912 9.33 3.50 -37.24
N GLU A 913 8.61 4.08 -38.20
CA GLU A 913 7.14 4.08 -38.23
C GLU A 913 6.51 2.69 -38.41
N LYS A 914 7.32 1.67 -38.72
CA LYS A 914 6.90 0.26 -38.86
C LYS A 914 7.22 -0.60 -37.63
N GLN A 915 7.76 -0.01 -36.56
CA GLN A 915 7.90 -0.70 -35.28
C GLN A 915 6.52 -1.11 -34.73
N ILE A 916 6.47 -2.24 -34.03
CA ILE A 916 5.25 -2.68 -33.33
C ILE A 916 5.31 -2.12 -31.92
N LEU A 917 4.66 -0.97 -31.74
CA LEU A 917 4.56 -0.26 -30.48
C LEU A 917 3.23 -0.63 -29.80
N ILE A 918 3.31 -1.33 -28.67
CA ILE A 918 2.14 -1.77 -27.90
C ILE A 918 2.11 -0.99 -26.60
N GLU A 919 1.10 -0.15 -26.43
CA GLU A 919 0.90 0.59 -25.18
C GLU A 919 0.59 -0.36 -24.01
N PRO A 920 1.18 -0.17 -22.81
CA PRO A 920 0.85 -0.94 -21.61
C PRO A 920 -0.49 -0.51 -21.01
N ILE A 921 -1.55 -0.58 -21.80
CA ILE A 921 -2.91 -0.09 -21.50
C ILE A 921 -3.36 -0.53 -20.11
N PHE A 922 -3.16 -1.80 -19.70
CA PHE A 922 -3.55 -2.25 -18.37
C PHE A 922 -2.72 -1.63 -17.22
N ALA A 923 -1.43 -1.39 -17.42
CA ALA A 923 -0.58 -0.76 -16.41
C ALA A 923 -0.77 0.76 -16.39
N GLN A 924 -0.95 1.40 -17.53
CA GLN A 924 -1.34 2.81 -17.64
C GLN A 924 -2.73 3.02 -17.02
N TRP A 925 -3.70 2.14 -17.30
CA TRP A 925 -4.98 2.05 -16.61
C TRP A 925 -4.81 1.85 -15.10
N ILE A 926 -3.79 1.11 -14.63
CA ILE A 926 -3.47 0.98 -13.20
C ILE A 926 -2.85 2.26 -12.62
N GLN A 927 -2.01 2.99 -13.34
CA GLN A 927 -1.46 4.27 -12.87
C GLN A 927 -2.50 5.38 -12.86
N SER A 928 -3.31 5.41 -13.92
CA SER A 928 -4.56 6.14 -13.96
C SER A 928 -5.38 5.74 -12.74
N ALA A 929 -5.52 4.43 -12.49
CA ALA A 929 -6.25 3.90 -11.36
C ALA A 929 -5.68 4.26 -9.98
N HIS A 930 -4.46 4.82 -9.92
CA HIS A 930 -3.86 5.39 -8.72
C HIS A 930 -3.80 6.92 -8.72
N GLY A 931 -4.09 7.64 -9.80
CA GLY A 931 -4.15 9.11 -9.78
C GLY A 931 -3.56 9.81 -10.99
N LYS A 932 -2.88 9.08 -11.88
CA LYS A 932 -2.06 9.70 -12.91
C LYS A 932 -2.83 10.07 -14.18
N THR A 933 -2.92 11.36 -14.43
CA THR A 933 -3.74 11.97 -15.49
C THR A 933 -3.11 11.94 -16.89
N SER A 934 -1.78 11.84 -16.97
CA SER A 934 -0.97 12.10 -18.17
C SER A 934 -1.32 11.29 -19.42
N TYR A 935 -2.03 10.18 -19.28
CA TYR A 935 -2.41 9.31 -20.40
C TYR A 935 -3.72 9.68 -21.06
N GLY A 936 -4.61 10.38 -20.33
CA GLY A 936 -6.04 10.29 -20.64
C GLY A 936 -6.51 8.82 -20.63
N PHE A 937 -6.23 8.09 -19.54
CA PHE A 937 -6.96 6.85 -19.23
C PHE A 937 -8.08 7.09 -18.22
N ASP A 938 -8.00 8.18 -17.44
CA ASP A 938 -9.10 8.84 -16.70
C ASP A 938 -10.15 7.81 -16.15
N VAL A 939 -9.57 6.81 -15.45
CA VAL A 939 -10.09 5.55 -14.85
C VAL A 939 -9.20 5.18 -13.67
N LEU A 940 -9.70 4.33 -12.78
CA LEU A 940 -9.79 4.72 -11.37
C LEU A 940 -9.17 6.11 -11.04
N LEU A 941 -8.29 6.24 -10.04
CA LEU A 941 -7.94 7.52 -9.38
C LEU A 941 -7.54 8.74 -10.25
N SER A 942 -7.32 8.72 -11.54
CA SER A 942 -6.75 9.86 -12.30
C SER A 942 -7.65 11.08 -12.51
N SER A 943 -8.62 11.33 -11.63
CA SER A 943 -9.97 11.59 -12.10
C SER A 943 -10.94 12.14 -11.02
N THR A 944 -10.89 13.42 -10.58
CA THR A 944 -11.85 14.01 -9.58
C THR A 944 -13.32 13.72 -9.84
N ASN A 945 -13.62 13.54 -11.10
CA ASN A 945 -14.86 13.04 -11.65
C ASN A 945 -15.51 11.86 -10.87
N GLY A 946 -14.76 10.81 -10.55
CA GLY A 946 -15.40 9.50 -10.50
C GLY A 946 -14.89 8.55 -9.45
N PRO A 947 -15.35 7.30 -9.42
CA PRO A 947 -15.60 6.65 -8.14
C PRO A 947 -14.38 5.99 -7.43
N ALA A 948 -13.23 6.66 -7.34
CA ALA A 948 -12.04 6.35 -6.51
C ALA A 948 -11.06 7.53 -6.26
N PHE A 949 -11.18 8.64 -6.97
CA PHE A 949 -10.96 10.02 -6.48
C PHE A 949 -12.33 10.60 -6.09
N ASN A 950 -13.34 9.77 -6.25
CA ASN A 950 -14.30 9.26 -5.32
C ASN A 950 -13.70 8.83 -3.93
N ALA A 951 -12.57 8.08 -3.82
CA ALA A 951 -11.78 7.76 -2.58
C ALA A 951 -10.32 7.21 -2.51
N GLY A 952 -9.30 8.05 -2.35
CA GLY A 952 -9.27 9.44 -2.73
C GLY A 952 -9.22 10.52 -1.65
N ARG A 953 -9.76 11.67 -2.01
CA ARG A 953 -9.64 12.98 -1.39
C ARG A 953 -9.53 13.04 0.15
N SER A 954 -10.64 13.11 0.88
CA SER A 954 -10.79 13.56 2.28
C SER A 954 -9.97 12.88 3.41
N VAL A 955 -8.92 12.11 3.13
CA VAL A 955 -7.81 11.81 4.07
C VAL A 955 -6.41 11.99 3.49
N TRP A 956 -5.98 11.12 2.58
CA TRP A 956 -4.57 11.08 2.15
C TRP A 956 -4.34 11.69 0.79
N LEU A 957 -5.38 11.84 -0.02
CA LEU A 957 -5.15 12.05 -1.43
C LEU A 957 -4.67 13.48 -1.82
N PRO A 958 -4.71 14.57 -1.01
CA PRO A 958 -4.13 15.85 -1.44
C PRO A 958 -2.63 15.73 -1.64
N GLY A 959 -1.94 15.17 -0.65
CA GLY A 959 -0.54 14.81 -0.78
C GLY A 959 -0.34 13.85 -1.97
N TRP A 960 -1.18 12.83 -2.09
CA TRP A 960 -1.05 11.81 -3.13
C TRP A 960 -1.25 12.30 -4.56
N LEU A 961 -2.16 13.25 -4.83
CA LEU A 961 -2.46 13.69 -6.20
C LEU A 961 -1.58 14.78 -6.72
N ASN A 962 -1.33 15.74 -5.84
CA ASN A 962 -0.31 16.72 -6.07
C ASN A 962 1.01 15.94 -6.25
N ALA A 963 1.31 14.87 -5.49
CA ALA A 963 2.45 13.99 -5.79
C ALA A 963 2.34 13.21 -7.13
N ILE A 964 1.33 12.38 -7.37
CA ILE A 964 1.31 11.45 -8.53
C ILE A 964 1.20 12.16 -9.89
N ASN A 965 0.72 13.40 -9.92
CA ASN A 965 0.65 14.24 -11.12
C ASN A 965 1.77 15.29 -11.20
N GLU A 966 2.50 15.53 -10.10
CA GLU A 966 3.75 16.28 -10.11
C GLU A 966 4.85 15.44 -10.79
N ASN A 967 5.35 15.93 -11.92
CA ASN A 967 6.31 15.19 -12.74
C ASN A 967 7.75 15.25 -12.20
N SER A 968 8.01 16.03 -11.14
CA SER A 968 9.32 16.10 -10.47
C SER A 968 9.56 15.02 -9.39
N ASN A 969 8.65 14.05 -9.21
CA ASN A 969 8.85 12.93 -8.28
C ASN A 969 8.54 11.55 -8.89
N SER A 970 8.74 10.49 -8.09
CA SER A 970 8.74 9.09 -8.54
C SER A 970 7.43 8.32 -8.32
N LEU A 971 6.37 8.96 -7.81
CA LEU A 971 5.08 8.30 -7.56
C LEU A 971 4.38 8.00 -8.89
N PHE A 972 4.35 6.71 -9.25
CA PHE A 972 3.88 6.18 -10.54
C PHE A 972 4.42 6.97 -11.76
N LEU A 973 5.67 6.70 -12.15
CA LEU A 973 6.29 7.35 -13.34
C LEU A 973 5.55 7.05 -14.65
N THR A 974 5.56 8.00 -15.58
CA THR A 974 4.89 7.87 -16.89
C THR A 974 5.46 6.73 -17.74
N ILE A 975 4.62 5.78 -18.17
CA ILE A 975 4.99 4.55 -18.90
C ILE A 975 4.36 4.46 -20.30
N GLY A 976 5.08 3.87 -21.25
CA GLY A 976 4.66 3.68 -22.66
C GLY A 976 5.19 2.37 -23.26
N PRO A 977 5.34 2.26 -24.61
CA PRO A 977 5.63 0.98 -25.27
C PRO A 977 6.96 0.31 -24.86
N GLY A 978 7.99 1.09 -24.53
CA GLY A 978 9.23 0.56 -23.99
C GLY A 978 9.05 -0.07 -22.60
N ASP A 979 8.22 0.55 -21.75
CA ASP A 979 7.83 0.01 -20.45
C ASP A 979 7.00 -1.27 -20.61
N PHE A 980 6.11 -1.37 -21.62
CA PHE A 980 5.36 -2.59 -21.93
C PHE A 980 6.28 -3.79 -22.21
N LEU A 981 7.25 -3.60 -23.12
CA LEU A 981 8.14 -4.67 -23.57
C LEU A 981 9.04 -5.15 -22.41
N VAL A 982 9.60 -4.24 -21.61
CA VAL A 982 10.45 -4.63 -20.49
C VAL A 982 9.66 -5.26 -19.34
N HIS A 983 8.40 -4.88 -19.09
CA HIS A 983 7.53 -5.60 -18.15
C HIS A 983 7.23 -7.03 -18.62
N HIS A 984 7.13 -7.28 -19.93
CA HIS A 984 7.00 -8.64 -20.46
C HIS A 984 8.31 -9.44 -20.38
N ALA A 985 9.47 -8.80 -20.52
CA ALA A 985 10.77 -9.41 -20.25
C ALA A 985 10.94 -9.77 -18.76
N ILE A 986 10.53 -8.90 -17.84
CA ILE A 986 10.49 -9.16 -16.39
C ILE A 986 9.53 -10.33 -16.09
N ALA A 987 8.34 -10.35 -16.70
CA ALA A 987 7.40 -11.46 -16.56
C ALA A 987 7.96 -12.79 -17.08
N LEU A 988 8.67 -12.79 -18.22
CA LEU A 988 9.41 -13.94 -18.75
C LEU A 988 10.45 -14.44 -17.75
N GLY A 989 11.26 -13.52 -17.20
CA GLY A 989 12.29 -13.82 -16.20
C GLY A 989 11.70 -14.45 -14.94
N LEU A 990 10.64 -13.87 -14.38
CA LEU A 990 9.95 -14.37 -13.20
C LEU A 990 9.32 -15.76 -13.42
N HIS A 991 8.62 -15.96 -14.54
CA HIS A 991 8.00 -17.27 -14.86
C HIS A 991 9.05 -18.34 -15.13
N THR A 992 10.15 -18.00 -15.81
CA THR A 992 11.24 -18.95 -16.11
C THR A 992 12.04 -19.31 -14.85
N THR A 993 12.35 -18.33 -13.98
CA THR A 993 12.95 -18.57 -12.67
C THR A 993 12.05 -19.48 -11.82
N THR A 994 10.75 -19.18 -11.78
CA THR A 994 9.75 -19.99 -11.07
C THR A 994 9.65 -21.41 -11.64
N LEU A 995 9.63 -21.57 -12.96
CA LEU A 995 9.63 -22.87 -13.64
C LEU A 995 10.83 -23.73 -13.20
N ILE A 996 12.04 -23.16 -13.22
CA ILE A 996 13.27 -23.88 -12.85
C ILE A 996 13.22 -24.30 -11.37
N LEU A 997 12.85 -23.39 -10.47
CA LEU A 997 12.75 -23.65 -9.02
C LEU A 997 11.66 -24.68 -8.69
N VAL A 998 10.45 -24.52 -9.24
CA VAL A 998 9.31 -25.42 -9.02
C VAL A 998 9.60 -26.80 -9.62
N LYS A 999 10.15 -26.89 -10.83
CA LYS A 999 10.60 -28.17 -11.42
C LYS A 999 11.69 -28.80 -10.56
N GLY A 1000 12.63 -28.01 -10.05
CA GLY A 1000 13.68 -28.45 -9.13
C GLY A 1000 13.12 -29.12 -7.89
N ALA A 1001 12.14 -28.51 -7.23
CA ALA A 1001 11.48 -29.04 -6.04
C ALA A 1001 10.57 -30.26 -6.35
N LEU A 1002 9.74 -30.21 -7.39
CA LEU A 1002 8.79 -31.28 -7.72
C LEU A 1002 9.47 -32.54 -8.28
N ASP A 1003 10.63 -32.41 -8.93
CA ASP A 1003 11.46 -33.53 -9.41
C ASP A 1003 12.66 -33.82 -8.48
N ALA A 1004 12.65 -33.29 -7.25
CA ALA A 1004 13.70 -33.48 -6.26
C ALA A 1004 13.76 -34.94 -5.74
N ARG A 1005 12.59 -35.55 -5.50
CA ARG A 1005 12.50 -36.95 -5.04
C ARG A 1005 12.75 -37.98 -6.14
N GLY A 1006 12.46 -37.63 -7.39
CA GLY A 1006 12.56 -38.53 -8.54
C GLY A 1006 11.89 -37.98 -9.80
N SER A 1007 12.39 -38.40 -10.96
CA SER A 1007 11.83 -38.14 -12.29
C SER A 1007 11.90 -39.40 -13.16
N LYS A 1008 11.30 -39.37 -14.37
CA LYS A 1008 11.36 -40.51 -15.31
C LYS A 1008 12.79 -40.93 -15.73
N LEU A 1009 13.77 -40.02 -15.63
CA LEU A 1009 15.17 -40.28 -15.99
C LEU A 1009 16.03 -40.77 -14.80
N MET A 1010 15.58 -40.49 -13.57
CA MET A 1010 16.24 -40.87 -12.31
C MET A 1010 15.15 -40.96 -11.21
N PRO A 1011 14.47 -42.11 -11.07
CA PRO A 1011 13.32 -42.26 -10.16
C PRO A 1011 13.69 -42.26 -8.67
N ASP A 1012 14.92 -42.63 -8.38
CA ASP A 1012 15.59 -42.88 -7.10
C ASP A 1012 16.31 -41.65 -6.52
N LYS A 1013 16.20 -40.48 -7.18
CA LYS A 1013 16.96 -39.26 -6.86
C LYS A 1013 16.99 -38.87 -5.39
N LYS A 1014 15.91 -39.10 -4.63
CA LYS A 1014 15.84 -38.86 -3.18
C LYS A 1014 17.05 -39.44 -2.41
N ASP A 1015 17.56 -40.59 -2.84
CA ASP A 1015 18.59 -41.36 -2.11
C ASP A 1015 20.00 -40.79 -2.30
N PHE A 1016 20.18 -39.89 -3.29
CA PHE A 1016 21.42 -39.15 -3.55
C PHE A 1016 21.46 -37.78 -2.87
N GLY A 1017 20.37 -37.38 -2.20
CA GLY A 1017 20.28 -36.09 -1.51
C GLY A 1017 20.10 -34.88 -2.43
N TYR A 1018 20.26 -33.68 -1.87
CA TYR A 1018 19.99 -32.41 -2.56
C TYR A 1018 21.03 -32.05 -3.64
N SER A 1019 22.30 -32.38 -3.40
CA SER A 1019 23.46 -31.82 -4.08
C SER A 1019 24.46 -32.91 -4.46
N PHE A 1020 24.41 -33.34 -5.72
CA PHE A 1020 25.28 -34.37 -6.30
C PHE A 1020 25.55 -34.02 -7.78
N PRO A 1021 26.65 -34.47 -8.41
CA PRO A 1021 27.12 -33.89 -9.67
C PRO A 1021 26.31 -34.32 -10.91
N CYS A 1022 25.97 -35.61 -10.99
CA CYS A 1022 25.18 -36.31 -12.02
C CYS A 1022 24.98 -37.78 -11.58
N ASP A 1023 24.22 -38.56 -12.35
CA ASP A 1023 24.15 -40.03 -12.30
C ASP A 1023 24.84 -40.65 -13.55
N GLY A 1024 26.05 -40.15 -13.85
CA GLY A 1024 26.90 -40.62 -14.95
C GLY A 1024 26.44 -40.22 -16.38
N PRO A 1025 27.22 -40.64 -17.40
CA PRO A 1025 26.94 -40.33 -18.81
C PRO A 1025 25.89 -41.26 -19.45
N GLY A 1026 25.38 -42.25 -18.72
CA GLY A 1026 24.39 -43.20 -19.21
C GLY A 1026 23.02 -42.56 -19.52
N ARG A 1027 22.14 -43.34 -20.17
CA ARG A 1027 20.74 -42.96 -20.45
C ARG A 1027 20.56 -41.64 -21.23
N GLY A 1028 21.58 -41.22 -21.99
CA GLY A 1028 21.62 -39.96 -22.75
C GLY A 1028 22.37 -38.81 -22.06
N GLY A 1029 22.93 -39.05 -20.86
CA GLY A 1029 23.60 -38.05 -20.03
C GLY A 1029 22.68 -37.48 -18.95
N THR A 1030 23.22 -37.35 -17.73
CA THR A 1030 22.46 -36.90 -16.55
C THR A 1030 23.10 -35.69 -15.86
N CYS A 1031 23.77 -34.84 -16.64
CA CYS A 1031 24.33 -33.58 -16.15
C CYS A 1031 23.21 -32.68 -15.56
N ASP A 1032 23.55 -31.95 -14.50
CA ASP A 1032 22.73 -30.89 -13.91
C ASP A 1032 21.31 -31.36 -13.52
N ILE A 1033 21.21 -32.61 -13.05
CA ILE A 1033 19.97 -33.32 -12.75
C ILE A 1033 19.51 -33.17 -11.28
N SER A 1034 20.38 -32.73 -10.37
CA SER A 1034 20.05 -32.61 -8.94
C SER A 1034 19.13 -31.42 -8.66
N ALA A 1035 18.56 -31.37 -7.44
CA ALA A 1035 17.75 -30.24 -7.03
C ALA A 1035 18.60 -28.99 -6.73
N TRP A 1036 19.85 -29.17 -6.29
CA TRP A 1036 20.83 -28.10 -6.17
C TRP A 1036 21.21 -27.51 -7.53
N ASP A 1037 21.35 -28.32 -8.58
CA ASP A 1037 21.66 -27.82 -9.93
C ASP A 1037 20.51 -26.95 -10.47
N ALA A 1038 19.26 -27.27 -10.14
CA ALA A 1038 18.12 -26.42 -10.46
C ALA A 1038 18.17 -25.06 -9.71
N PHE A 1039 18.60 -25.02 -8.44
CA PHE A 1039 18.87 -23.76 -7.75
C PHE A 1039 20.00 -22.98 -8.41
N TYR A 1040 21.12 -23.63 -8.76
CA TYR A 1040 22.25 -23.02 -9.46
C TYR A 1040 21.83 -22.38 -10.80
N LEU A 1041 21.04 -23.08 -11.62
CA LEU A 1041 20.45 -22.53 -12.86
C LEU A 1041 19.46 -21.38 -12.60
N ALA A 1042 18.69 -21.45 -11.52
CA ALA A 1042 17.74 -20.40 -11.16
C ALA A 1042 18.42 -19.11 -10.67
N VAL A 1043 19.62 -19.16 -10.08
CA VAL A 1043 20.35 -17.94 -9.67
C VAL A 1043 20.80 -17.12 -10.88
N PHE A 1044 21.21 -17.73 -12.00
CA PHE A 1044 21.48 -16.98 -13.24
C PHE A 1044 20.23 -16.26 -13.75
N TRP A 1045 19.09 -16.96 -13.79
CA TRP A 1045 17.82 -16.38 -14.21
C TRP A 1045 17.32 -15.29 -13.24
N MET A 1046 17.54 -15.45 -11.94
CA MET A 1046 17.25 -14.43 -10.93
C MET A 1046 18.12 -13.19 -11.13
N LEU A 1047 19.45 -13.33 -11.23
CA LEU A 1047 20.36 -12.21 -11.46
C LEU A 1047 20.02 -11.44 -12.75
N ASN A 1048 19.71 -12.17 -13.83
CA ASN A 1048 19.28 -11.58 -15.09
C ASN A 1048 17.90 -10.87 -14.97
N THR A 1049 16.93 -11.47 -14.27
CA THR A 1049 15.61 -10.87 -14.05
C THR A 1049 15.69 -9.60 -13.20
N ILE A 1050 16.43 -9.64 -12.09
CA ILE A 1050 16.66 -8.46 -11.25
C ILE A 1050 17.49 -7.41 -12.01
N GLY A 1051 18.48 -7.83 -12.80
CA GLY A 1051 19.23 -6.96 -13.71
C GLY A 1051 18.32 -6.19 -14.67
N TRP A 1052 17.36 -6.87 -15.32
CA TRP A 1052 16.35 -6.22 -16.16
C TRP A 1052 15.46 -5.25 -15.37
N VAL A 1053 14.99 -5.61 -14.17
CA VAL A 1053 14.23 -4.72 -13.28
C VAL A 1053 15.02 -3.46 -12.90
N THR A 1054 16.28 -3.60 -12.51
CA THR A 1054 17.10 -2.46 -12.06
C THR A 1054 17.61 -1.62 -13.22
N PHE A 1055 17.96 -2.22 -14.37
CA PHE A 1055 18.33 -1.48 -15.58
C PHE A 1055 17.16 -0.60 -16.06
N TYR A 1056 15.96 -1.16 -16.07
CA TYR A 1056 14.73 -0.42 -16.36
C TYR A 1056 14.53 0.75 -15.39
N TRP A 1057 14.46 0.46 -14.09
CA TRP A 1057 14.24 1.47 -13.05
C TRP A 1057 15.27 2.61 -13.15
N HIS A 1058 16.54 2.28 -13.31
CA HIS A 1058 17.65 3.24 -13.35
C HIS A 1058 17.63 4.13 -14.60
N TRP A 1059 17.41 3.57 -15.80
CA TRP A 1059 17.35 4.39 -17.01
C TRP A 1059 16.13 5.33 -17.01
N LYS A 1060 14.99 4.84 -16.53
CA LYS A 1060 13.76 5.64 -16.38
C LYS A 1060 13.96 6.80 -15.40
N HIS A 1061 14.67 6.58 -14.30
CA HIS A 1061 14.97 7.65 -13.32
C HIS A 1061 16.05 8.61 -13.81
N ILE A 1062 17.15 8.16 -14.43
CA ILE A 1062 18.16 9.07 -15.00
C ILE A 1062 17.54 10.02 -16.04
N THR A 1063 16.71 9.51 -16.95
CA THR A 1063 16.08 10.35 -17.98
C THR A 1063 15.06 11.33 -17.39
N LEU A 1064 14.36 10.96 -16.32
CA LEU A 1064 13.53 11.87 -15.53
C LEU A 1064 14.35 12.97 -14.84
N TRP A 1065 15.39 12.61 -14.09
CA TRP A 1065 16.25 13.55 -13.35
C TRP A 1065 17.03 14.51 -14.27
N GLN A 1066 17.30 14.10 -15.52
CA GLN A 1066 17.85 14.98 -16.56
C GLN A 1066 16.79 15.85 -17.28
N GLY A 1067 15.49 15.68 -16.99
CA GLY A 1067 14.41 16.36 -17.69
C GLY A 1067 14.19 15.93 -19.15
N ASN A 1068 14.76 14.78 -19.57
CA ASN A 1068 14.78 14.31 -20.95
C ASN A 1068 14.16 12.90 -21.08
N VAL A 1069 12.88 12.78 -20.74
CA VAL A 1069 12.15 11.50 -20.69
C VAL A 1069 11.89 10.90 -22.09
N SER A 1070 11.88 11.72 -23.15
CA SER A 1070 11.73 11.24 -24.54
C SER A 1070 12.83 10.27 -24.95
N GLN A 1071 14.08 10.47 -24.49
CA GLN A 1071 15.17 9.52 -24.75
C GLN A 1071 14.82 8.09 -24.32
N PHE A 1072 14.21 7.91 -23.14
CA PHE A 1072 13.76 6.58 -22.72
C PHE A 1072 12.59 6.10 -23.59
N ASN A 1073 11.56 6.93 -23.75
CA ASN A 1073 10.32 6.52 -24.40
C ASN A 1073 10.52 6.13 -25.88
N GLU A 1074 11.46 6.78 -26.58
CA GLU A 1074 11.81 6.49 -27.98
C GLU A 1074 12.84 5.36 -28.12
N SER A 1075 13.90 5.34 -27.29
CA SER A 1075 15.00 4.37 -27.47
C SER A 1075 14.81 3.02 -26.77
N SER A 1076 13.89 2.88 -25.81
CA SER A 1076 13.73 1.64 -25.06
C SER A 1076 12.89 0.55 -25.76
N THR A 1077 12.33 0.84 -26.93
CA THR A 1077 11.48 -0.08 -27.73
C THR A 1077 12.28 -1.09 -28.58
N TYR A 1078 13.60 -0.89 -28.70
CA TYR A 1078 14.55 -1.69 -29.48
C TYR A 1078 15.87 -1.85 -28.70
N LEU A 1079 16.60 -2.96 -28.87
CA LEU A 1079 17.73 -3.33 -28.01
C LEU A 1079 18.97 -2.45 -28.24
N MET A 1080 19.17 -1.93 -29.46
CA MET A 1080 20.29 -1.00 -29.74
C MET A 1080 20.21 0.28 -28.87
N GLY A 1081 19.02 0.73 -28.48
CA GLY A 1081 18.87 1.91 -27.62
C GLY A 1081 19.31 1.65 -26.17
N TRP A 1082 18.99 0.49 -25.62
CA TRP A 1082 19.52 0.05 -24.32
C TRP A 1082 21.05 -0.08 -24.32
N LEU A 1083 21.66 -0.46 -25.45
CA LEU A 1083 23.11 -0.50 -25.60
C LEU A 1083 23.74 0.91 -25.73
N ARG A 1084 23.21 1.74 -26.62
CA ARG A 1084 23.76 3.06 -26.98
C ARG A 1084 23.45 4.15 -25.95
N ASP A 1085 22.17 4.34 -25.67
CA ASP A 1085 21.67 5.53 -24.95
C ASP A 1085 21.57 5.30 -23.44
N TYR A 1086 21.51 4.03 -23.01
CA TYR A 1086 21.69 3.66 -21.62
C TYR A 1086 23.14 3.26 -21.32
N LEU A 1087 23.57 2.05 -21.69
CA LEU A 1087 24.85 1.50 -21.20
C LEU A 1087 26.07 2.32 -21.64
N TRP A 1088 26.22 2.57 -22.95
CA TRP A 1088 27.38 3.31 -23.47
C TRP A 1088 27.39 4.77 -23.00
N LEU A 1089 26.31 5.53 -23.25
CA LEU A 1089 26.23 6.96 -22.92
C LEU A 1089 26.46 7.24 -21.42
N ASN A 1090 25.85 6.45 -20.53
CA ASN A 1090 25.97 6.66 -19.08
C ASN A 1090 27.30 6.15 -18.50
N SER A 1091 28.04 5.29 -19.23
CA SER A 1091 29.39 4.87 -18.81
C SER A 1091 30.44 5.99 -18.93
N SER A 1092 30.18 7.06 -19.69
CA SER A 1092 31.17 8.10 -20.01
C SER A 1092 31.88 8.71 -18.79
N GLN A 1093 31.14 9.10 -17.75
CA GLN A 1093 31.74 9.69 -16.53
C GLN A 1093 32.42 8.62 -15.65
N LEU A 1094 31.91 7.38 -15.66
CA LEU A 1094 32.53 6.26 -14.97
C LEU A 1094 33.90 5.93 -15.56
N ILE A 1095 34.02 5.75 -16.88
CA ILE A 1095 35.29 5.40 -17.53
C ILE A 1095 36.30 6.56 -17.52
N ASN A 1096 35.84 7.79 -17.31
CA ASN A 1096 36.69 8.97 -17.09
C ASN A 1096 36.94 9.30 -15.61
N GLY A 1097 36.59 8.41 -14.66
CA GLY A 1097 36.96 8.55 -13.25
C GLY A 1097 38.48 8.66 -13.03
N TYR A 1098 39.27 8.04 -13.91
CA TYR A 1098 40.68 8.33 -14.15
C TYR A 1098 40.97 8.21 -15.65
N ASN A 1099 41.89 9.03 -16.18
CA ASN A 1099 42.34 9.00 -17.57
C ASN A 1099 43.79 9.53 -17.68
N PRO A 1100 44.43 9.56 -18.87
CA PRO A 1100 45.83 10.00 -18.99
C PRO A 1100 46.14 11.44 -18.56
N PHE A 1101 45.12 12.29 -18.34
CA PHE A 1101 45.28 13.68 -17.92
C PHE A 1101 45.07 13.90 -16.42
N GLY A 1102 44.53 12.91 -15.69
CA GLY A 1102 44.29 13.02 -14.25
C GLY A 1102 43.24 12.04 -13.72
N MET A 1103 42.78 12.28 -12.49
CA MET A 1103 41.69 11.51 -11.88
C MET A 1103 40.76 12.41 -11.08
N ASN A 1104 39.56 11.88 -10.77
CA ASN A 1104 38.58 12.54 -9.93
C ASN A 1104 37.96 11.54 -8.92
N SER A 1105 37.00 12.01 -8.12
CA SER A 1105 36.35 11.22 -7.07
C SER A 1105 35.59 9.97 -7.54
N LEU A 1106 35.38 9.77 -8.84
CA LEU A 1106 34.77 8.58 -9.43
C LEU A 1106 35.79 7.46 -9.73
N SER A 1107 37.09 7.73 -9.61
CA SER A 1107 38.19 6.78 -9.89
C SER A 1107 38.04 5.42 -9.19
N VAL A 1108 37.55 5.40 -7.94
CA VAL A 1108 37.29 4.15 -7.20
C VAL A 1108 36.21 3.29 -7.84
N TRP A 1109 35.16 3.91 -8.38
CA TRP A 1109 34.08 3.22 -9.09
C TRP A 1109 34.56 2.75 -10.48
N ALA A 1110 35.35 3.58 -11.17
CA ALA A 1110 35.99 3.21 -12.44
C ALA A 1110 36.84 1.93 -12.30
N TRP A 1111 37.62 1.84 -11.23
CA TRP A 1111 38.41 0.65 -10.90
C TRP A 1111 37.51 -0.55 -10.54
N MET A 1112 36.50 -0.34 -9.69
CA MET A 1112 35.57 -1.39 -9.26
C MET A 1112 34.74 -1.97 -10.43
N PHE A 1113 34.44 -1.16 -11.45
CA PHE A 1113 33.75 -1.59 -12.67
C PHE A 1113 34.59 -2.58 -13.49
N LEU A 1114 35.89 -2.31 -13.67
CA LEU A 1114 36.81 -3.24 -14.35
C LEU A 1114 37.10 -4.48 -13.50
N PHE A 1115 37.22 -4.32 -12.17
CA PHE A 1115 37.35 -5.44 -11.24
C PHE A 1115 36.11 -6.36 -11.27
N GLY A 1116 34.91 -5.79 -11.35
CA GLY A 1116 33.66 -6.53 -11.53
C GLY A 1116 33.66 -7.38 -12.80
N HIS A 1117 34.09 -6.82 -13.93
CA HIS A 1117 34.24 -7.55 -15.19
C HIS A 1117 35.27 -8.69 -15.09
N LEU A 1118 36.42 -8.45 -14.44
CA LEU A 1118 37.46 -9.46 -14.22
C LEU A 1118 36.93 -10.64 -13.39
N VAL A 1119 36.25 -10.35 -12.28
CA VAL A 1119 35.65 -11.38 -11.39
C VAL A 1119 34.53 -12.13 -12.11
N TRP A 1120 33.68 -11.44 -12.88
CA TRP A 1120 32.61 -12.04 -13.68
C TRP A 1120 33.17 -13.00 -14.75
N ALA A 1121 34.16 -12.56 -15.53
CA ALA A 1121 34.83 -13.38 -16.55
C ALA A 1121 35.61 -14.56 -15.94
N THR A 1122 36.18 -14.38 -14.75
CA THR A 1122 36.81 -15.48 -13.98
C THR A 1122 35.77 -16.54 -13.60
N GLY A 1123 34.51 -16.16 -13.39
CA GLY A 1123 33.40 -17.10 -13.23
C GLY A 1123 33.23 -18.03 -14.46
N PHE A 1124 33.33 -17.50 -15.68
CA PHE A 1124 33.17 -18.29 -16.92
C PHE A 1124 34.20 -19.41 -17.05
N MET A 1125 35.42 -19.23 -16.51
CA MET A 1125 36.44 -20.28 -16.47
C MET A 1125 35.90 -21.54 -15.78
N PHE A 1126 35.31 -21.40 -14.59
CA PHE A 1126 34.76 -22.51 -13.81
C PHE A 1126 33.42 -23.06 -14.32
N LEU A 1127 32.68 -22.26 -15.10
CA LEU A 1127 31.36 -22.63 -15.64
C LEU A 1127 31.47 -23.37 -16.99
N ILE A 1128 32.42 -22.97 -17.85
CA ILE A 1128 32.65 -23.59 -19.17
C ILE A 1128 33.63 -24.77 -19.06
N SER A 1129 34.78 -24.60 -18.40
CA SER A 1129 35.82 -25.64 -18.38
C SER A 1129 35.63 -26.57 -17.17
N TRP A 1130 35.42 -27.86 -17.45
CA TRP A 1130 35.04 -28.85 -16.45
C TRP A 1130 36.23 -29.61 -15.86
N ARG A 1131 36.00 -30.29 -14.73
CA ARG A 1131 37.03 -30.84 -13.83
C ARG A 1131 38.17 -31.64 -14.50
N GLY A 1132 37.88 -32.43 -15.53
CA GLY A 1132 38.86 -33.35 -16.15
C GLY A 1132 40.13 -32.64 -16.62
N TYR A 1133 39.97 -31.60 -17.44
CA TYR A 1133 41.07 -30.77 -17.96
C TYR A 1133 41.97 -30.21 -16.84
N TRP A 1134 41.37 -29.68 -15.78
CA TRP A 1134 42.11 -29.13 -14.64
C TRP A 1134 42.81 -30.20 -13.81
N GLN A 1135 42.26 -31.41 -13.72
CA GLN A 1135 42.88 -32.53 -13.01
C GLN A 1135 44.14 -33.00 -13.74
N GLU A 1136 44.06 -33.18 -15.06
CA GLU A 1136 45.21 -33.54 -15.91
C GLU A 1136 46.32 -32.47 -15.84
N LEU A 1137 45.96 -31.19 -15.92
CA LEU A 1137 46.92 -30.09 -15.77
C LEU A 1137 47.60 -30.09 -14.38
N ILE A 1138 46.84 -30.26 -13.30
CA ILE A 1138 47.38 -30.33 -11.93
C ILE A 1138 48.34 -31.53 -11.77
N GLU A 1139 48.08 -32.66 -12.42
CA GLU A 1139 48.97 -33.82 -12.39
C GLU A 1139 50.31 -33.55 -13.09
N THR A 1140 50.33 -32.79 -14.19
CA THR A 1140 51.59 -32.33 -14.81
C THR A 1140 52.38 -31.37 -13.92
N LEU A 1141 51.69 -30.48 -13.18
CA LEU A 1141 52.31 -29.55 -12.23
C LEU A 1141 52.88 -30.26 -11.00
N ALA A 1142 52.16 -31.27 -10.48
CA ALA A 1142 52.63 -32.11 -9.38
C ALA A 1142 53.89 -32.91 -9.78
N TRP A 1143 53.88 -33.50 -10.98
CA TRP A 1143 55.06 -34.15 -11.56
C TRP A 1143 56.25 -33.18 -11.71
N ALA A 1144 56.01 -31.96 -12.20
CA ALA A 1144 57.06 -30.95 -12.34
C ALA A 1144 57.65 -30.57 -10.97
N HIS A 1145 56.82 -30.31 -9.96
CA HIS A 1145 57.25 -29.96 -8.61
C HIS A 1145 58.11 -31.05 -7.95
N GLU A 1146 57.72 -32.33 -8.05
CA GLU A 1146 58.50 -33.46 -7.51
C GLU A 1146 59.85 -33.64 -8.25
N ARG A 1147 59.94 -33.21 -9.51
CA ARG A 1147 61.12 -33.35 -10.37
C ARG A 1147 62.03 -32.12 -10.37
N THR A 1148 61.57 -30.95 -9.95
CA THR A 1148 62.38 -29.72 -9.86
C THR A 1148 63.31 -29.78 -8.64
N PRO A 1149 64.65 -29.71 -8.81
CA PRO A 1149 65.59 -29.66 -7.70
C PRO A 1149 65.33 -28.45 -6.78
N LEU A 1150 65.66 -28.60 -5.49
CA LEU A 1150 65.40 -27.66 -4.40
C LEU A 1150 63.90 -27.50 -4.06
N ALA A 1151 63.01 -27.36 -5.05
CA ALA A 1151 61.56 -27.31 -4.84
C ALA A 1151 61.01 -28.63 -4.25
N ASN A 1152 61.52 -29.77 -4.71
CA ASN A 1152 61.13 -31.10 -4.25
C ASN A 1152 61.49 -31.44 -2.78
N LEU A 1153 62.26 -30.58 -2.11
CA LEU A 1153 62.49 -30.63 -0.66
C LEU A 1153 61.23 -30.19 0.13
N ILE A 1154 60.42 -29.31 -0.46
CA ILE A 1154 59.16 -28.83 0.09
C ILE A 1154 58.03 -29.73 -0.43
N ARG A 1155 57.27 -30.37 0.46
CA ARG A 1155 56.14 -31.23 0.10
C ARG A 1155 54.83 -30.63 0.56
N TRP A 1156 53.77 -30.79 -0.23
CA TRP A 1156 52.41 -30.48 0.19
C TRP A 1156 51.97 -31.43 1.32
N ARG A 1157 51.14 -30.92 2.23
CA ARG A 1157 50.49 -31.73 3.27
C ARG A 1157 49.36 -32.58 2.68
N ASP A 1158 48.53 -31.93 1.89
CA ASP A 1158 47.33 -32.49 1.27
C ASP A 1158 47.54 -32.53 -0.25
N LYS A 1159 47.09 -33.60 -0.92
CA LYS A 1159 47.35 -33.77 -2.36
C LYS A 1159 46.63 -32.69 -3.19
N PRO A 1160 47.31 -32.00 -4.12
CA PRO A 1160 46.64 -31.05 -5.01
C PRO A 1160 45.68 -31.80 -5.96
N VAL A 1161 44.43 -31.34 -6.02
CA VAL A 1161 43.37 -31.92 -6.86
C VAL A 1161 42.47 -30.80 -7.41
N ALA A 1162 41.88 -31.02 -8.59
CA ALA A 1162 40.88 -30.11 -9.12
C ALA A 1162 39.60 -30.12 -8.26
N LEU A 1163 38.93 -28.97 -8.14
CA LEU A 1163 37.64 -28.80 -7.46
C LEU A 1163 36.63 -29.88 -7.89
N SER A 1164 35.75 -30.33 -6.99
CA SER A 1164 34.63 -31.20 -7.39
C SER A 1164 33.67 -30.45 -8.33
N ILE A 1165 32.89 -31.17 -9.13
CA ILE A 1165 31.97 -30.59 -10.13
C ILE A 1165 30.99 -29.60 -9.48
N VAL A 1166 30.40 -29.96 -8.32
CA VAL A 1166 29.48 -29.08 -7.59
C VAL A 1166 30.21 -27.86 -7.00
N GLN A 1167 31.44 -28.02 -6.50
CA GLN A 1167 32.25 -26.87 -6.05
C GLN A 1167 32.62 -25.95 -7.21
N ALA A 1168 32.94 -26.47 -8.40
CA ALA A 1168 33.22 -25.66 -9.59
C ALA A 1168 31.98 -24.87 -10.04
N ARG A 1169 30.80 -25.53 -10.10
CA ARG A 1169 29.50 -24.85 -10.33
C ARG A 1169 29.26 -23.74 -9.29
N LEU A 1170 29.49 -24.00 -8.00
CA LEU A 1170 29.28 -23.01 -6.92
C LEU A 1170 30.28 -21.86 -6.97
N VAL A 1171 31.57 -22.14 -7.15
CA VAL A 1171 32.63 -21.12 -7.23
C VAL A 1171 32.48 -20.26 -8.48
N GLY A 1172 32.14 -20.88 -9.62
CA GLY A 1172 31.81 -20.17 -10.86
C GLY A 1172 30.58 -19.27 -10.70
N LEU A 1173 29.50 -19.78 -10.09
CA LEU A 1173 28.30 -18.99 -9.80
C LEU A 1173 28.58 -17.85 -8.81
N ALA A 1174 29.42 -18.06 -7.80
CA ALA A 1174 29.80 -17.02 -6.84
C ALA A 1174 30.61 -15.89 -7.52
N HIS A 1175 31.60 -16.23 -8.35
CA HIS A 1175 32.36 -15.26 -9.15
C HIS A 1175 31.45 -14.52 -10.14
N PHE A 1176 30.57 -15.23 -10.85
CA PHE A 1176 29.57 -14.62 -11.73
C PHE A 1176 28.69 -13.64 -10.94
N SER A 1177 28.15 -14.05 -9.78
CA SER A 1177 27.27 -13.22 -8.95
C SER A 1177 27.96 -11.96 -8.42
N VAL A 1178 29.13 -12.11 -7.81
CA VAL A 1178 29.90 -10.98 -7.25
C VAL A 1178 30.36 -10.03 -8.36
N GLY A 1179 30.87 -10.56 -9.46
CA GLY A 1179 31.30 -9.75 -10.61
C GLY A 1179 30.14 -8.99 -11.25
N TYR A 1180 28.96 -9.61 -11.41
CA TYR A 1180 27.75 -8.97 -11.92
C TYR A 1180 27.30 -7.81 -11.01
N ILE A 1181 27.23 -8.06 -9.69
CA ILE A 1181 26.81 -7.06 -8.69
C ILE A 1181 27.82 -5.90 -8.60
N PHE A 1182 29.13 -6.16 -8.55
CA PHE A 1182 30.15 -5.11 -8.48
C PHE A 1182 30.22 -4.29 -9.76
N THR A 1183 30.09 -4.92 -10.94
CA THR A 1183 29.99 -4.22 -12.23
C THR A 1183 28.81 -3.26 -12.22
N TYR A 1184 27.61 -3.74 -11.85
CA TYR A 1184 26.43 -2.90 -11.90
C TYR A 1184 26.41 -1.83 -10.80
N ALA A 1185 26.85 -2.13 -9.57
CA ALA A 1185 26.93 -1.16 -8.48
C ALA A 1185 27.92 -0.02 -8.78
N ALA A 1186 29.07 -0.32 -9.38
CA ALA A 1186 30.02 0.68 -9.84
C ALA A 1186 29.40 1.62 -10.89
N PHE A 1187 28.73 1.04 -11.89
CA PHE A 1187 28.05 1.79 -12.95
C PHE A 1187 26.92 2.66 -12.41
N LEU A 1188 26.02 2.09 -11.60
CA LEU A 1188 24.86 2.76 -10.98
C LEU A 1188 25.29 4.01 -10.21
N ILE A 1189 26.26 3.85 -9.31
CA ILE A 1189 26.71 4.94 -8.43
C ILE A 1189 27.47 6.01 -9.22
N ALA A 1190 28.39 5.63 -10.10
CA ALA A 1190 29.21 6.60 -10.84
C ALA A 1190 28.45 7.35 -11.94
N SER A 1191 27.50 6.70 -12.63
CA SER A 1191 26.70 7.37 -13.67
C SER A 1191 25.67 8.33 -13.07
N THR A 1192 25.14 8.05 -11.87
CA THR A 1192 24.25 8.97 -11.15
C THR A 1192 25.05 10.10 -10.50
N SER A 1193 26.03 9.79 -9.64
CA SER A 1193 26.82 10.82 -8.95
C SER A 1193 27.75 11.61 -9.87
N GLY A 1194 28.15 11.07 -11.02
CA GLY A 1194 28.87 11.82 -12.07
C GLY A 1194 28.00 12.79 -12.89
N LYS A 1195 26.67 12.78 -12.69
CA LYS A 1195 25.72 13.73 -13.30
C LYS A 1195 25.10 14.69 -12.29
N PHE A 1196 24.83 14.22 -11.07
CA PHE A 1196 24.04 14.94 -10.07
C PHE A 1196 24.73 15.11 -8.70
N GLY A 1197 25.95 14.58 -8.53
CA GLY A 1197 26.63 14.44 -7.23
C GLY A 1197 27.58 15.56 -6.88
#